data_AF-A0A3G6PIF6-F1
#
_entry.id   AF-A0A3G6PIF6-F1
#
_cell.length_a   1.000
_cell.length_b   1.000
_cell.length_c   1.000
_cell.angle_alpha   90.00
_cell.angle_beta   90.00
_cell.angle_gamma   90.00
#
_symmetry.space_group_name_H-M   'P 1'
#
loop_
_entity.id
_entity.type
_entity.pdbx_description
1 polymer ?
#
loop_
_entity_poly.entity_id
_entity_poly.type
_entity_poly.pdbx_seq_one_letter_code
_entity_poly.pdbx_strand_id
1 'polypeptide(L)'
;MKNKFPLAAYYIGLSVLLTSCQVKLPSKRTPEPSQYGQVDNSPVVNGYPKKAVPWIVISDRSRNTAYLDKDDEKSYKEVKFLEPLMVLKHRDGMVKVAEYVPDALMKKVSSKSVKTYGWIPESELLLWNNSLKSERTGYPVRVAVVPNNSEVIKSAERYYKNDSIMVFNSPSLIETANVKIPNGQMVYVYKQAENNKRFLVGKKPSVDIDSIGKGLYGWVSSNVISTWGERSAVKLKNTTGISESELGIHEGYPGGSGSDAENKTAILLTDVNKRKPLENIFPVTLALNETPTPNSKTKYFTNILDYSKNYVFNVLGEPIYFDRYREITDRDKNINIVFALDVSAGNAPYAPIVKSLLQDLQLRFEKPSYFNNIKYGVVLYKNNPCGNNLSVSNLSTDYSKITTFIDQKTNEMNCNSTSGYQPVGEALSAAGNLLSNVPDETNIVVTVGTSANQSGNMYSVIGSLTQAQARLIMFQTSARSSDTYNDFVLMAENVVTNTAKNIAELKKQKIINQSDVLTKNNFSLVEGDAGFFSLAYPKQSMSQGFVIFPKKGDVATPGFLKKSVDSLIAQVTLDNQNVDKSLNEYFHSSVGAGKTDVDLKYKYLYPGLTNPVSAGIAAQLINYGNPFLVKGYIPKELKEYTPGIEKGILISEAEYDNLKAFYTEVYKNTGAERADFNQARAVKEYVRLLKKYNPTIKFLDKGDLYELPMSYAIGISTGFDLSEEELMAKYKLKGWKKSKIVPNETVRTYFRHYKDLAERMLTHRNNPAVKIQQNGQTFYWLNEYFTPTRLPTEAPEYTKH
;
A
#
# COMPACT_ATOMS: atom_id res chain seq x y z
N MET A 1 -76.82 -25.94 18.67
CA MET A 1 -76.16 -27.17 18.17
C MET A 1 -76.01 -27.08 16.65
N LYS A 2 -74.98 -27.75 16.09
CA LYS A 2 -74.73 -28.01 14.65
C LYS A 2 -74.38 -26.82 13.74
N ASN A 3 -73.08 -26.69 13.47
CA ASN A 3 -72.51 -26.07 12.27
C ASN A 3 -72.86 -26.88 11.00
N LYS A 4 -72.97 -26.21 9.85
CA LYS A 4 -72.09 -26.39 8.66
C LYS A 4 -72.40 -25.37 7.54
N PHE A 5 -71.35 -24.73 7.04
CA PHE A 5 -71.23 -23.99 5.76
C PHE A 5 -71.41 -24.94 4.54
N PRO A 6 -71.38 -24.52 3.24
CA PRO A 6 -71.06 -23.21 2.61
C PRO A 6 -72.19 -22.74 1.63
N LEU A 7 -72.06 -21.92 0.55
CA LEU A 7 -70.98 -21.18 -0.15
C LEU A 7 -71.59 -20.01 -0.99
N ALA A 8 -70.73 -19.18 -1.59
CA ALA A 8 -70.86 -18.51 -2.90
C ALA A 8 -71.66 -17.20 -3.09
N ALA A 9 -70.88 -16.13 -3.29
CA ALA A 9 -70.96 -15.17 -4.40
C ALA A 9 -72.29 -14.42 -4.66
N TYR A 10 -72.38 -13.19 -4.16
CA TYR A 10 -72.49 -11.94 -4.96
C TYR A 10 -72.29 -10.75 -4.01
N TYR A 11 -71.59 -9.70 -4.46
CA TYR A 11 -71.81 -8.27 -4.13
C TYR A 11 -70.59 -7.44 -4.57
N ILE A 12 -70.62 -7.05 -5.85
CA ILE A 12 -69.93 -5.85 -6.34
C ILE A 12 -70.92 -4.70 -6.12
N GLY A 13 -70.53 -3.66 -5.39
CA GLY A 13 -71.36 -2.46 -5.24
C GLY A 13 -70.97 -1.56 -4.06
N LEU A 14 -70.61 -0.31 -4.37
CA LEU A 14 -70.46 0.83 -3.46
C LEU A 14 -69.49 0.68 -2.26
N SER A 15 -68.24 1.09 -2.50
CA SER A 15 -67.49 1.88 -1.52
C SER A 15 -66.88 3.11 -2.21
N VAL A 16 -67.56 4.25 -2.03
CA VAL A 16 -67.24 5.53 -2.67
C VAL A 16 -65.96 6.13 -2.08
N LEU A 17 -65.10 6.62 -2.97
CA LEU A 17 -64.09 7.67 -2.80
C LEU A 17 -63.85 8.19 -1.36
N LEU A 18 -62.88 7.60 -0.68
CA LEU A 18 -62.03 8.33 0.27
C LEU A 18 -60.58 8.27 -0.20
N THR A 19 -60.22 9.24 -1.06
CA THR A 19 -58.85 9.52 -1.47
C THR A 19 -58.05 10.08 -0.28
N SER A 20 -57.64 9.19 0.63
CA SER A 20 -56.75 9.54 1.74
C SER A 20 -55.40 10.02 1.22
N CYS A 21 -55.00 11.23 1.60
CA CYS A 21 -53.82 11.91 1.07
C CYS A 21 -52.53 11.10 1.26
N GLN A 22 -51.97 10.60 0.14
CA GLN A 22 -50.63 10.01 0.12
C GLN A 22 -49.56 11.10 0.11
N VAL A 23 -49.21 11.64 1.28
CA VAL A 23 -48.10 12.59 1.39
C VAL A 23 -46.77 11.83 1.39
N LYS A 24 -46.16 11.70 0.21
CA LYS A 24 -44.71 11.49 0.07
C LYS A 24 -43.97 12.71 0.61
N LEU A 25 -42.73 12.54 1.09
CA LEU A 25 -41.90 13.70 1.42
C LEU A 25 -41.82 14.68 0.25
N PRO A 26 -41.84 16.00 0.50
CA PRO A 26 -41.74 17.03 -0.53
C PRO A 26 -40.30 17.19 -1.09
N SER A 27 -39.57 16.09 -1.29
CA SER A 27 -38.27 16.09 -1.95
C SER A 27 -38.44 16.14 -3.47
N LYS A 28 -37.76 17.09 -4.13
CA LYS A 28 -37.58 17.06 -5.58
C LYS A 28 -36.77 15.81 -5.98
N ARG A 29 -36.89 15.43 -7.26
CA ARG A 29 -36.08 14.36 -7.84
C ARG A 29 -34.83 14.95 -8.49
N THR A 30 -33.73 14.19 -8.49
CA THR A 30 -32.48 14.59 -9.14
C THR A 30 -32.70 14.86 -10.63
N PRO A 31 -32.04 15.89 -11.21
CA PRO A 31 -31.93 16.08 -12.65
C PRO A 31 -31.31 14.87 -13.37
N GLU A 32 -31.42 14.85 -14.70
CA GLU A 32 -30.67 13.90 -15.53
C GLU A 32 -29.18 14.29 -15.61
N PRO A 33 -28.26 13.33 -15.76
CA PRO A 33 -26.83 13.63 -15.89
C PRO A 33 -26.49 14.38 -17.17
N SER A 34 -25.57 15.34 -17.08
CA SER A 34 -25.17 16.21 -18.19
C SER A 34 -23.68 16.58 -18.15
N GLN A 35 -23.15 16.99 -19.31
CA GLN A 35 -21.79 17.53 -19.43
C GLN A 35 -21.59 18.67 -18.41
N TYR A 36 -20.46 18.66 -17.71
CA TYR A 36 -20.20 19.55 -16.58
C TYR A 36 -18.92 20.38 -16.73
N GLY A 37 -17.88 19.80 -17.34
CA GLY A 37 -16.59 20.47 -17.45
C GLY A 37 -15.53 19.60 -18.11
N GLN A 38 -14.27 19.82 -17.77
CA GLN A 38 -13.13 19.03 -18.27
C GLN A 38 -12.12 18.76 -17.15
N VAL A 39 -11.46 17.61 -17.19
CA VAL A 39 -10.32 17.28 -16.32
C VAL A 39 -9.15 16.86 -17.23
N ASP A 40 -7.99 17.54 -17.15
CA ASP A 40 -6.85 17.34 -18.10
C ASP A 40 -7.33 17.37 -19.57
N ASN A 41 -8.06 18.44 -19.91
CA ASN A 41 -8.70 18.70 -21.21
C ASN A 41 -9.68 17.62 -21.71
N SER A 42 -10.01 16.64 -20.87
CA SER A 42 -10.93 15.54 -21.21
C SER A 42 -12.34 15.87 -20.70
N PRO A 43 -13.39 15.88 -21.56
CA PRO A 43 -14.76 16.16 -21.16
C PRO A 43 -15.29 15.23 -20.07
N VAL A 44 -15.92 15.82 -19.05
CA VAL A 44 -16.52 15.11 -17.92
C VAL A 44 -17.98 15.51 -17.69
N VAL A 45 -18.70 14.55 -17.12
CA VAL A 45 -20.12 14.60 -16.81
C VAL A 45 -20.32 14.64 -15.30
N ASN A 46 -21.36 15.35 -14.86
CA ASN A 46 -21.70 15.48 -13.44
C ASN A 46 -22.09 14.12 -12.80
N GLY A 47 -22.04 14.07 -11.47
CA GLY A 47 -22.25 12.86 -10.70
C GLY A 47 -23.72 12.45 -10.49
N TYR A 48 -24.68 13.03 -11.22
CA TYR A 48 -26.10 12.67 -11.04
C TYR A 48 -26.35 11.18 -11.35
N PRO A 49 -27.33 10.55 -10.68
CA PRO A 49 -27.72 9.18 -10.97
C PRO A 49 -28.60 9.12 -12.22
N LYS A 50 -28.38 8.11 -13.07
CA LYS A 50 -29.17 7.86 -14.30
C LYS A 50 -30.67 7.64 -14.08
N LYS A 51 -31.07 7.28 -12.86
CA LYS A 51 -32.47 7.12 -12.46
C LYS A 51 -32.77 8.18 -11.42
N ALA A 52 -33.85 8.92 -11.60
CA ALA A 52 -34.21 10.03 -10.74
C ALA A 52 -34.55 9.56 -9.30
N VAL A 53 -33.68 9.89 -8.34
CA VAL A 53 -33.84 9.58 -6.89
C VAL A 53 -34.25 10.84 -6.11
N PRO A 54 -34.68 10.75 -4.84
CA PRO A 54 -34.84 11.94 -3.99
C PRO A 54 -33.56 12.79 -3.98
N TRP A 55 -33.68 14.09 -4.19
CA TRP A 55 -32.54 14.96 -4.41
C TRP A 55 -31.99 15.45 -3.06
N ILE A 56 -30.87 14.84 -2.67
CA ILE A 56 -30.03 15.30 -1.57
C ILE A 56 -28.83 16.04 -2.16
N VAL A 57 -28.53 17.21 -1.58
CA VAL A 57 -27.38 18.06 -1.90
C VAL A 57 -26.55 18.24 -0.64
N ILE A 58 -25.28 18.61 -0.80
CA ILE A 58 -24.31 18.64 0.30
C ILE A 58 -23.67 20.02 0.32
N SER A 59 -23.54 20.64 1.50
CA SER A 59 -22.81 21.90 1.62
C SER A 59 -21.34 21.72 1.24
N ASP A 60 -20.89 22.45 0.20
CA ASP A 60 -19.51 22.35 -0.28
C ASP A 60 -18.52 23.25 0.48
N ARG A 61 -19.00 24.08 1.41
CA ARG A 61 -18.20 25.05 2.17
C ARG A 61 -18.55 25.07 3.65
N SER A 62 -17.63 25.56 4.47
CA SER A 62 -17.94 25.98 5.84
C SER A 62 -18.71 27.30 5.82
N ARG A 63 -19.47 27.56 6.90
CA ARG A 63 -20.28 28.77 7.06
C ARG A 63 -21.19 29.09 5.87
N ASN A 64 -21.77 28.05 5.25
CA ASN A 64 -22.64 28.21 4.08
C ASN A 64 -23.98 28.82 4.50
N THR A 65 -24.55 29.72 3.70
CA THR A 65 -25.68 30.57 4.12
C THR A 65 -26.98 30.18 3.44
N ALA A 66 -28.03 29.97 4.25
CA ALA A 66 -29.39 29.76 3.76
C ALA A 66 -30.24 31.04 3.90
N TYR A 67 -30.74 31.53 2.77
CA TYR A 67 -31.53 32.76 2.65
C TYR A 67 -33.04 32.47 2.73
N LEU A 68 -33.86 33.39 3.28
CA LEU A 68 -35.31 33.18 3.37
C LEU A 68 -35.98 33.27 1.99
N ASP A 69 -35.64 34.31 1.23
CA ASP A 69 -35.91 34.47 -0.20
C ASP A 69 -34.67 35.00 -0.96
N LYS A 70 -34.77 35.19 -2.28
CA LYS A 70 -33.66 35.58 -3.17
C LYS A 70 -33.04 36.94 -2.83
N ASP A 71 -33.85 37.86 -2.31
CA ASP A 71 -33.51 39.28 -2.15
C ASP A 71 -33.29 39.68 -0.67
N ASP A 72 -33.23 38.70 0.25
CA ASP A 72 -33.08 38.92 1.70
C ASP A 72 -31.62 39.03 2.15
N GLU A 73 -31.22 40.17 2.72
CA GLU A 73 -29.86 40.37 3.28
C GLU A 73 -29.61 39.64 4.61
N LYS A 74 -30.65 39.10 5.27
CA LYS A 74 -30.56 38.53 6.63
C LYS A 74 -30.69 37.01 6.64
N SER A 75 -29.56 36.34 6.83
CA SER A 75 -29.47 34.90 7.09
C SER A 75 -30.13 34.52 8.43
N TYR A 76 -30.80 33.36 8.45
CA TYR A 76 -31.32 32.73 9.68
C TYR A 76 -30.62 31.41 10.05
N LYS A 77 -29.84 30.83 9.13
CA LYS A 77 -29.13 29.57 9.41
C LYS A 77 -27.83 29.43 8.63
N GLU A 78 -26.76 29.24 9.39
CA GLU A 78 -25.49 28.70 8.90
C GLU A 78 -25.58 27.17 8.72
N VAL A 79 -25.04 26.67 7.62
CA VAL A 79 -24.95 25.25 7.27
C VAL A 79 -23.47 24.83 7.26
N LYS A 80 -23.18 23.70 7.89
CA LYS A 80 -21.80 23.22 8.08
C LYS A 80 -21.24 22.59 6.81
N PHE A 81 -19.91 22.57 6.69
CA PHE A 81 -19.23 21.83 5.62
C PHE A 81 -19.61 20.34 5.67
N LEU A 82 -19.92 19.76 4.51
CA LEU A 82 -20.42 18.40 4.34
C LEU A 82 -21.76 18.08 5.04
N GLU A 83 -22.53 19.09 5.47
CA GLU A 83 -23.90 18.87 5.96
C GLU A 83 -24.80 18.45 4.77
N PRO A 84 -25.47 17.28 4.83
CA PRO A 84 -26.42 16.86 3.81
C PRO A 84 -27.77 17.57 3.99
N LEU A 85 -28.41 17.89 2.87
CA LEU A 85 -29.59 18.73 2.78
C LEU A 85 -30.58 18.16 1.77
N MET A 86 -31.87 18.22 2.07
CA MET A 86 -32.92 17.76 1.17
C MET A 86 -33.49 18.90 0.33
N VAL A 87 -33.54 18.74 -1.00
CA VAL A 87 -34.09 19.77 -1.90
C VAL A 87 -35.62 19.70 -1.96
N LEU A 88 -36.27 20.80 -1.57
CA LEU A 88 -37.72 20.99 -1.63
C LEU A 88 -38.18 21.67 -2.92
N LYS A 89 -37.42 22.69 -3.37
CA LYS A 89 -37.68 23.45 -4.60
C LYS A 89 -36.36 23.80 -5.29
N HIS A 90 -36.44 24.07 -6.58
CA HIS A 90 -35.35 24.54 -7.43
C HIS A 90 -35.94 25.67 -8.29
N ARG A 91 -35.18 26.77 -8.46
CA ARG A 91 -35.53 27.91 -9.32
C ARG A 91 -34.29 28.78 -9.54
N ASP A 92 -34.07 29.27 -10.76
CA ASP A 92 -33.11 30.34 -11.10
C ASP A 92 -31.68 30.14 -10.52
N GLY A 93 -31.17 28.89 -10.53
CA GLY A 93 -29.84 28.54 -10.00
C GLY A 93 -29.76 28.43 -8.47
N MET A 94 -30.90 28.49 -7.77
CA MET A 94 -31.04 28.33 -6.32
C MET A 94 -31.86 27.08 -5.99
N VAL A 95 -31.52 26.41 -4.88
CA VAL A 95 -32.32 25.31 -4.32
C VAL A 95 -32.83 25.65 -2.93
N LYS A 96 -34.13 25.47 -2.68
CA LYS A 96 -34.73 25.57 -1.35
C LYS A 96 -34.52 24.26 -0.63
N VAL A 97 -33.78 24.30 0.47
CA VAL A 97 -33.29 23.13 1.20
C VAL A 97 -33.88 23.01 2.60
N ALA A 98 -33.84 21.80 3.13
CA ALA A 98 -34.26 21.44 4.47
C ALA A 98 -33.34 20.38 5.09
N GLU A 99 -33.49 20.17 6.39
CA GLU A 99 -32.77 19.15 7.16
C GLU A 99 -32.86 17.77 6.51
N TYR A 100 -31.71 17.12 6.33
CA TYR A 100 -31.68 15.73 5.91
C TYR A 100 -32.02 14.82 7.09
N VAL A 101 -33.00 13.94 6.89
CA VAL A 101 -33.42 12.94 7.87
C VAL A 101 -33.29 11.56 7.20
N PRO A 102 -32.32 10.72 7.61
CA PRO A 102 -32.03 9.43 6.95
C PRO A 102 -33.26 8.54 6.79
N ASP A 103 -33.97 8.33 7.89
CA ASP A 103 -35.19 7.52 7.99
C ASP A 103 -36.36 8.04 7.15
N ALA A 104 -36.39 9.35 6.85
CA ALA A 104 -37.53 9.98 6.20
C ALA A 104 -37.59 9.70 4.70
N LEU A 105 -36.50 9.24 4.07
CA LEU A 105 -36.55 8.76 2.69
C LEU A 105 -37.27 7.40 2.56
N MET A 106 -37.43 6.67 3.66
CA MET A 106 -38.01 5.31 3.72
C MET A 106 -39.34 5.25 4.48
N LYS A 107 -39.62 6.20 5.38
CA LYS A 107 -40.84 6.26 6.21
C LYS A 107 -41.74 7.44 5.81
N LYS A 108 -43.06 7.32 6.06
CA LYS A 108 -44.00 8.44 5.88
C LYS A 108 -43.76 9.49 6.97
N VAL A 109 -43.17 10.63 6.61
CA VAL A 109 -42.93 11.76 7.52
C VAL A 109 -43.81 12.95 7.11
N SER A 110 -44.36 13.66 8.09
CA SER A 110 -45.19 14.84 7.86
C SER A 110 -44.37 15.98 7.27
N SER A 111 -44.94 16.73 6.33
CA SER A 111 -44.31 17.95 5.81
C SER A 111 -44.08 19.02 6.88
N LYS A 112 -44.81 18.97 8.00
CA LYS A 112 -44.64 19.87 9.15
C LYS A 112 -43.45 19.52 10.05
N SER A 113 -42.88 18.32 9.96
CA SER A 113 -41.77 17.86 10.82
C SER A 113 -40.39 17.93 10.17
N VAL A 114 -40.27 18.46 8.95
CA VAL A 114 -38.98 18.66 8.27
C VAL A 114 -38.57 20.14 8.39
N LYS A 115 -37.48 20.41 9.10
CA LYS A 115 -37.00 21.78 9.32
C LYS A 115 -36.45 22.38 8.03
N THR A 116 -37.22 23.28 7.41
CA THR A 116 -36.76 24.05 6.24
C THR A 116 -35.66 25.02 6.67
N TYR A 117 -34.58 25.12 5.88
CA TYR A 117 -33.45 26.01 6.19
C TYR A 117 -33.53 27.32 5.41
N GLY A 118 -33.83 27.26 4.10
CA GLY A 118 -33.82 28.43 3.22
C GLY A 118 -33.44 28.06 1.78
N TRP A 119 -33.13 29.05 0.96
CA TRP A 119 -32.53 28.91 -0.36
C TRP A 119 -31.00 28.98 -0.26
N ILE A 120 -30.30 28.15 -1.03
CA ILE A 120 -28.84 28.19 -1.18
C ILE A 120 -28.52 28.14 -2.70
N PRO A 121 -27.51 28.88 -3.21
CA PRO A 121 -27.12 28.77 -4.61
C PRO A 121 -26.58 27.38 -4.96
N GLU A 122 -26.92 26.88 -6.13
CA GLU A 122 -26.42 25.59 -6.63
C GLU A 122 -24.87 25.57 -6.76
N SER A 123 -24.26 26.73 -6.97
CA SER A 123 -22.81 26.93 -6.98
C SER A 123 -22.14 26.74 -5.61
N GLU A 124 -22.89 26.76 -4.51
CA GLU A 124 -22.40 26.57 -3.12
C GLU A 124 -22.67 25.18 -2.55
N LEU A 125 -23.14 24.27 -3.42
CA LEU A 125 -23.53 22.91 -3.05
C LEU A 125 -22.87 21.88 -3.98
N LEU A 126 -22.50 20.74 -3.41
CA LEU A 126 -22.29 19.53 -4.19
C LEU A 126 -23.66 18.89 -4.44
N LEU A 127 -24.13 18.96 -5.68
CA LEU A 127 -25.52 18.61 -6.04
C LEU A 127 -25.77 17.10 -6.21
N TRP A 128 -24.73 16.28 -6.11
CA TRP A 128 -24.73 14.86 -6.46
C TRP A 128 -23.76 14.05 -5.60
N ASN A 129 -23.92 12.72 -5.58
CA ASN A 129 -23.16 11.82 -4.70
C ASN A 129 -22.20 10.86 -5.42
N ASN A 130 -22.00 11.00 -6.73
CA ASN A 130 -20.95 10.28 -7.47
C ASN A 130 -19.83 11.24 -7.87
N SER A 131 -18.63 10.72 -8.10
CA SER A 131 -17.55 11.48 -8.72
C SER A 131 -17.93 11.88 -10.16
N LEU A 132 -17.19 12.85 -10.71
CA LEU A 132 -17.18 13.15 -12.13
C LEU A 132 -16.72 11.93 -12.93
N LYS A 133 -17.30 11.79 -14.13
CA LYS A 133 -17.11 10.64 -15.01
C LYS A 133 -16.68 11.11 -16.39
N SER A 134 -15.83 10.33 -17.05
CA SER A 134 -15.49 10.51 -18.47
C SER A 134 -16.77 10.57 -19.29
N GLU A 135 -16.94 11.56 -20.17
CA GLU A 135 -18.09 11.59 -21.08
C GLU A 135 -18.07 10.40 -22.06
N ARG A 136 -16.86 10.01 -22.48
CA ARG A 136 -16.59 8.98 -23.49
C ARG A 136 -16.92 7.57 -23.00
N THR A 137 -16.53 7.23 -21.77
CA THR A 137 -16.69 5.88 -21.21
C THR A 137 -17.64 5.81 -20.02
N GLY A 138 -17.98 6.92 -19.39
CA GLY A 138 -18.76 6.94 -18.15
C GLY A 138 -18.02 6.43 -16.91
N TYR A 139 -16.74 6.07 -17.03
CA TYR A 139 -15.94 5.64 -15.88
C TYR A 139 -15.55 6.81 -14.98
N PRO A 140 -15.48 6.62 -13.65
CA PRO A 140 -14.93 7.60 -12.72
C PRO A 140 -13.52 8.04 -13.13
N VAL A 141 -13.29 9.34 -13.19
CA VAL A 141 -11.93 9.89 -13.42
C VAL A 141 -11.16 9.88 -12.10
N ARG A 142 -9.97 9.28 -12.11
CA ARG A 142 -9.05 9.25 -10.97
C ARG A 142 -7.88 10.20 -11.16
N VAL A 143 -7.48 10.79 -10.04
CA VAL A 143 -6.32 11.68 -9.96
C VAL A 143 -5.43 11.25 -8.80
N ALA A 144 -4.13 11.44 -8.95
CA ALA A 144 -3.16 11.33 -7.88
C ALA A 144 -2.95 12.71 -7.25
N VAL A 145 -2.89 12.76 -5.92
CA VAL A 145 -2.56 14.00 -5.19
C VAL A 145 -1.04 14.10 -5.08
N VAL A 146 -0.44 14.89 -5.98
CA VAL A 146 1.02 15.07 -6.18
C VAL A 146 1.32 16.46 -6.74
N PRO A 147 2.53 17.02 -6.56
CA PRO A 147 2.88 18.30 -7.19
C PRO A 147 2.85 18.19 -8.71
N ASN A 148 2.13 19.09 -9.39
CA ASN A 148 2.08 19.16 -10.85
C ASN A 148 2.55 20.51 -11.43
N ASN A 149 2.91 21.46 -10.56
CA ASN A 149 3.22 22.84 -10.92
C ASN A 149 4.45 23.33 -10.12
N SER A 150 5.30 24.15 -10.75
CA SER A 150 6.52 24.66 -10.12
C SER A 150 6.26 25.56 -8.89
N GLU A 151 5.08 26.17 -8.76
CA GLU A 151 4.68 26.94 -7.57
C GLU A 151 4.61 26.07 -6.30
N VAL A 152 4.24 24.79 -6.40
CA VAL A 152 4.21 23.88 -5.25
C VAL A 152 5.62 23.58 -4.74
N ILE A 153 6.58 23.52 -5.65
CA ILE A 153 7.99 23.22 -5.35
C ILE A 153 8.67 24.49 -4.77
N LYS A 154 8.20 25.69 -5.15
CA LYS A 154 8.67 26.98 -4.62
C LYS A 154 8.08 27.31 -3.24
N SER A 155 6.77 27.11 -3.06
CA SER A 155 5.99 27.56 -1.90
C SER A 155 5.23 26.40 -1.25
N ALA A 156 5.98 25.37 -0.86
CA ALA A 156 5.49 24.09 -0.35
C ALA A 156 4.55 24.23 0.85
N GLU A 157 4.86 25.16 1.74
CA GLU A 157 4.11 25.48 2.97
C GLU A 157 2.66 25.92 2.73
N ARG A 158 2.33 26.37 1.51
CA ARG A 158 0.94 26.69 1.10
C ARG A 158 0.10 25.46 0.78
N TYR A 159 0.76 24.33 0.52
CA TYR A 159 0.15 23.11 -0.02
C TYR A 159 0.33 21.89 0.88
N TYR A 160 1.40 21.85 1.69
CA TYR A 160 1.80 20.71 2.52
C TYR A 160 1.86 21.07 3.99
N LYS A 161 1.44 20.12 4.84
CA LYS A 161 1.68 20.15 6.28
C LYS A 161 2.37 18.86 6.68
N ASN A 162 3.69 18.90 6.81
CA ASN A 162 4.58 17.74 6.87
C ASN A 162 4.55 17.00 5.51
N ASP A 163 4.61 15.66 5.53
CA ASP A 163 4.59 14.74 4.39
C ASP A 163 3.28 14.69 3.56
N SER A 164 2.28 15.50 3.90
CA SER A 164 0.90 15.34 3.44
C SER A 164 0.29 16.65 2.96
N ILE A 165 -0.48 16.58 1.87
CA ILE A 165 -1.17 17.70 1.24
C ILE A 165 -2.31 18.19 2.15
N MET A 166 -2.40 19.51 2.32
CA MET A 166 -3.48 20.20 3.02
C MET A 166 -4.80 20.09 2.25
N VAL A 167 -5.87 19.82 2.98
CA VAL A 167 -7.25 19.87 2.46
C VAL A 167 -7.97 21.04 3.12
N PHE A 168 -8.89 21.66 2.41
CA PHE A 168 -9.63 22.84 2.84
C PHE A 168 -11.13 22.56 2.90
N ASN A 169 -11.82 23.22 3.83
CA ASN A 169 -13.25 23.02 4.05
C ASN A 169 -14.15 23.84 3.12
N SER A 170 -13.55 24.65 2.25
CA SER A 170 -14.22 25.61 1.37
C SER A 170 -13.39 25.83 0.11
N PRO A 171 -14.00 26.16 -1.04
CA PRO A 171 -13.25 26.38 -2.29
C PRO A 171 -12.29 27.56 -2.21
N SER A 172 -12.44 28.49 -1.26
CA SER A 172 -11.51 29.62 -1.06
C SER A 172 -10.07 29.20 -0.69
N LEU A 173 -9.86 27.96 -0.24
CA LEU A 173 -8.58 27.44 0.25
C LEU A 173 -7.96 28.26 1.41
N ILE A 174 -8.81 28.84 2.27
CA ILE A 174 -8.36 29.62 3.44
C ILE A 174 -8.39 28.76 4.70
N GLU A 175 -9.53 28.14 5.01
CA GLU A 175 -9.71 27.37 6.25
C GLU A 175 -9.44 25.88 5.98
N THR A 176 -8.45 25.34 6.68
CA THR A 176 -8.03 23.93 6.54
C THR A 176 -9.04 22.98 7.18
N ALA A 177 -9.25 21.83 6.55
CA ALA A 177 -10.01 20.73 7.11
C ALA A 177 -9.14 19.91 8.08
N ASN A 178 -9.78 19.22 9.03
CA ASN A 178 -9.11 18.30 9.96
C ASN A 178 -8.71 16.95 9.30
N VAL A 179 -8.42 16.96 8.00
CA VAL A 179 -8.00 15.80 7.21
C VAL A 179 -6.89 16.25 6.26
N LYS A 180 -5.92 15.36 6.01
CA LYS A 180 -4.88 15.54 4.99
C LYS A 180 -4.93 14.39 4.00
N ILE A 181 -4.26 14.55 2.86
CA ILE A 181 -4.08 13.48 1.87
C ILE A 181 -2.57 13.21 1.72
N PRO A 182 -2.09 11.97 1.96
CA PRO A 182 -0.70 11.60 1.72
C PRO A 182 -0.31 11.81 0.24
N ASN A 183 0.95 12.13 -0.02
CA ASN A 183 1.43 12.31 -1.38
C ASN A 183 1.35 11.00 -2.20
N GLY A 184 0.99 11.11 -3.48
CA GLY A 184 0.75 9.97 -4.37
C GLY A 184 -0.63 9.31 -4.21
N GLN A 185 -1.45 9.73 -3.25
CA GLN A 185 -2.75 9.10 -2.99
C GLN A 185 -3.70 9.26 -4.19
N MET A 186 -4.31 8.14 -4.59
CA MET A 186 -5.39 8.14 -5.58
C MET A 186 -6.70 8.60 -4.95
N VAL A 187 -7.37 9.55 -5.62
CA VAL A 187 -8.66 10.15 -5.23
C VAL A 187 -9.55 10.39 -6.44
N TYR A 188 -10.83 10.68 -6.17
CA TYR A 188 -11.86 10.93 -7.17
C TYR A 188 -12.33 12.40 -7.09
N VAL A 189 -12.50 13.07 -8.24
CA VAL A 189 -12.98 14.46 -8.30
C VAL A 189 -14.51 14.49 -8.28
N TYR A 190 -15.11 15.32 -7.42
CA TYR A 190 -16.57 15.45 -7.28
C TYR A 190 -17.10 16.77 -7.84
N LYS A 191 -16.40 17.89 -7.65
CA LYS A 191 -16.81 19.23 -8.09
C LYS A 191 -15.58 20.06 -8.47
N GLN A 192 -15.79 21.01 -9.39
CA GLN A 192 -14.80 21.98 -9.85
C GLN A 192 -15.22 23.39 -9.42
N ALA A 193 -14.25 24.25 -9.12
CA ALA A 193 -14.48 25.67 -8.83
C ALA A 193 -13.37 26.54 -9.46
N GLU A 194 -13.68 27.83 -9.64
CA GLU A 194 -12.79 28.87 -10.18
C GLU A 194 -12.02 28.42 -11.43
N ASN A 195 -12.76 28.17 -12.52
CA ASN A 195 -12.20 27.78 -13.82
C ASN A 195 -11.19 26.60 -13.72
N ASN A 196 -11.59 25.56 -13.00
CA ASN A 196 -10.84 24.30 -12.78
C ASN A 196 -9.54 24.43 -11.95
N LYS A 197 -9.33 25.54 -11.23
CA LYS A 197 -8.19 25.71 -10.33
C LYS A 197 -8.35 25.03 -8.96
N ARG A 198 -9.57 24.60 -8.63
CA ARG A 198 -9.94 24.06 -7.32
C ARG A 198 -10.83 22.84 -7.50
N PHE A 199 -10.52 21.76 -6.77
CA PHE A 199 -11.22 20.47 -6.88
C PHE A 199 -11.70 19.99 -5.51
N LEU A 200 -12.98 19.62 -5.41
CA LEU A 200 -13.52 18.86 -4.28
C LEU A 200 -13.26 17.37 -4.53
N VAL A 201 -12.53 16.71 -3.64
CA VAL A 201 -12.09 15.31 -3.84
C VAL A 201 -12.57 14.35 -2.74
N GLY A 202 -12.65 13.06 -3.07
CA GLY A 202 -13.07 11.98 -2.17
C GLY A 202 -12.35 10.66 -2.38
N LYS A 203 -12.49 9.75 -1.40
CA LYS A 203 -11.86 8.42 -1.34
C LYS A 203 -12.49 7.37 -2.26
N LYS A 204 -13.75 7.57 -2.65
CA LYS A 204 -14.55 6.57 -3.36
C LYS A 204 -15.19 7.20 -4.59
N PRO A 205 -15.53 6.41 -5.64
CA PRO A 205 -16.25 6.91 -6.82
C PRO A 205 -17.71 7.31 -6.53
N SER A 206 -18.25 6.91 -5.38
CA SER A 206 -19.52 7.40 -4.83
C SER A 206 -19.41 7.56 -3.32
N VAL A 207 -20.19 8.50 -2.77
CA VAL A 207 -20.35 8.67 -1.33
C VAL A 207 -21.73 8.25 -0.85
N ASP A 208 -21.73 7.61 0.30
CA ASP A 208 -22.90 7.41 1.12
C ASP A 208 -23.20 8.70 1.89
N ILE A 209 -24.47 9.10 1.93
CA ILE A 209 -24.93 10.35 2.53
C ILE A 209 -24.83 10.26 4.06
N ASP A 210 -25.18 9.11 4.64
CA ASP A 210 -25.18 8.88 6.09
C ASP A 210 -23.76 8.84 6.69
N SER A 211 -22.75 8.62 5.85
CA SER A 211 -21.34 8.52 6.27
C SER A 211 -20.41 9.45 5.48
N ILE A 212 -20.92 10.55 4.94
CA ILE A 212 -20.24 11.39 3.94
C ILE A 212 -18.85 11.90 4.36
N GLY A 213 -18.65 12.27 5.63
CA GLY A 213 -17.34 12.69 6.17
C GLY A 213 -16.28 11.58 6.19
N LYS A 214 -16.65 10.32 5.97
CA LYS A 214 -15.71 9.21 5.73
C LYS A 214 -15.34 9.08 4.25
N GLY A 215 -16.20 9.55 3.34
CA GLY A 215 -16.10 9.39 1.88
C GLY A 215 -15.49 10.58 1.14
N LEU A 216 -15.82 11.82 1.52
CA LEU A 216 -15.20 13.03 0.98
C LEU A 216 -14.01 13.47 1.84
N TYR A 217 -13.02 14.11 1.21
CA TYR A 217 -11.92 14.79 1.90
C TYR A 217 -12.20 16.28 2.04
N GLY A 218 -12.42 16.95 0.92
CA GLY A 218 -12.59 18.40 0.84
C GLY A 218 -11.90 19.02 -0.37
N TRP A 219 -11.67 20.33 -0.33
CA TRP A 219 -11.10 21.09 -1.44
C TRP A 219 -9.58 21.05 -1.42
N VAL A 220 -8.99 20.95 -2.61
CA VAL A 220 -7.55 21.09 -2.84
C VAL A 220 -7.30 21.90 -4.12
N SER A 221 -6.09 22.46 -4.25
CA SER A 221 -5.68 23.19 -5.44
C SER A 221 -5.44 22.24 -6.62
N SER A 222 -5.69 22.72 -7.85
CA SER A 222 -5.26 22.06 -9.09
C SER A 222 -3.75 21.82 -9.15
N ASN A 223 -2.96 22.63 -8.44
CA ASN A 223 -1.50 22.56 -8.46
C ASN A 223 -0.93 21.28 -7.80
N VAL A 224 -1.76 20.59 -7.01
CA VAL A 224 -1.43 19.33 -6.31
C VAL A 224 -2.25 18.13 -6.80
N ILE A 225 -2.76 18.19 -8.04
CA ILE A 225 -3.58 17.13 -8.64
C ILE A 225 -3.07 16.79 -10.05
N SER A 226 -2.49 15.60 -10.23
CA SER A 226 -2.24 15.04 -11.56
C SER A 226 -3.30 14.01 -11.89
N THR A 227 -3.96 14.14 -13.03
CA THR A 227 -4.82 13.09 -13.58
C THR A 227 -4.03 11.81 -13.77
N TRP A 228 -4.53 10.71 -13.24
CA TRP A 228 -4.00 9.38 -13.52
C TRP A 228 -4.69 8.82 -14.77
N GLY A 229 -6.01 8.68 -14.73
CA GLY A 229 -6.80 8.19 -15.86
C GLY A 229 -8.16 7.64 -15.44
N GLU A 230 -8.70 6.77 -16.29
CA GLU A 230 -9.96 6.05 -16.03
C GLU A 230 -9.68 4.74 -15.29
N ARG A 231 -9.90 3.56 -15.91
CA ARG A 231 -9.61 2.23 -15.31
C ARG A 231 -8.69 1.32 -16.12
N SER A 232 -8.66 1.45 -17.44
CA SER A 232 -7.80 0.67 -18.32
C SER A 232 -6.34 1.03 -18.08
N ALA A 233 -5.49 0.02 -17.93
CA ALA A 233 -4.08 0.21 -17.63
C ALA A 233 -3.26 -0.99 -18.12
N VAL A 234 -1.95 -0.82 -18.11
CA VAL A 234 -0.95 -1.87 -18.33
C VAL A 234 -0.09 -1.98 -17.08
N LYS A 235 0.29 -3.20 -16.70
CA LYS A 235 1.30 -3.47 -15.69
C LYS A 235 2.51 -4.10 -16.36
N LEU A 236 3.72 -3.75 -15.92
CA LEU A 236 4.94 -4.38 -16.41
C LEU A 236 5.36 -5.57 -15.53
N LYS A 237 5.98 -6.57 -16.16
CA LYS A 237 6.30 -7.86 -15.55
C LYS A 237 7.70 -8.32 -15.94
N ASN A 238 8.56 -8.62 -14.97
CA ASN A 238 9.85 -9.27 -15.20
C ASN A 238 9.91 -10.61 -14.46
N THR A 239 9.37 -11.67 -15.09
CA THR A 239 9.38 -13.04 -14.56
C THR A 239 10.46 -13.94 -15.13
N THR A 240 11.08 -13.55 -16.24
CA THR A 240 12.16 -14.30 -16.89
C THR A 240 13.53 -14.10 -16.23
N GLY A 241 13.60 -13.38 -15.10
CA GLY A 241 14.85 -13.11 -14.38
C GLY A 241 15.80 -12.20 -15.17
N ILE A 242 15.29 -11.40 -16.11
CA ILE A 242 16.09 -10.53 -16.97
C ILE A 242 16.81 -9.51 -16.07
N SER A 243 18.14 -9.55 -16.09
CA SER A 243 19.03 -8.62 -15.38
C SER A 243 19.27 -7.32 -16.16
N GLU A 244 19.22 -7.39 -17.50
CA GLU A 244 19.54 -6.28 -18.41
C GLU A 244 18.50 -6.20 -19.54
N SER A 245 17.92 -5.02 -19.76
CA SER A 245 16.99 -4.75 -20.86
C SER A 245 16.87 -3.25 -21.10
N GLU A 246 16.84 -2.83 -22.36
CA GLU A 246 16.52 -1.45 -22.76
C GLU A 246 15.00 -1.17 -22.77
N LEU A 247 14.17 -2.23 -22.77
CA LEU A 247 12.72 -2.13 -22.83
C LEU A 247 12.16 -1.44 -21.58
N GLY A 248 11.22 -0.51 -21.76
CA GLY A 248 10.57 0.16 -20.63
C GLY A 248 9.60 1.27 -21.03
N ILE A 249 9.14 2.04 -20.04
CA ILE A 249 8.32 3.23 -20.27
C ILE A 249 9.23 4.39 -20.66
N HIS A 250 8.90 5.11 -21.73
CA HIS A 250 9.70 6.25 -22.21
C HIS A 250 9.16 7.60 -21.70
N GLU A 251 10.07 8.57 -21.57
CA GLU A 251 9.75 9.95 -21.17
C GLU A 251 8.91 10.71 -22.22
N GLY A 252 8.07 11.66 -21.77
CA GLY A 252 7.45 12.65 -22.65
C GLY A 252 6.31 12.11 -23.54
N TYR A 253 6.38 12.39 -24.85
CA TYR A 253 5.34 12.09 -25.83
C TYR A 253 5.94 11.44 -27.10
N PRO A 254 5.21 10.52 -27.77
CA PRO A 254 5.67 9.94 -29.03
C PRO A 254 5.90 11.02 -30.10
N GLY A 255 7.12 11.10 -30.64
CA GLY A 255 7.47 12.01 -31.74
C GLY A 255 7.52 13.51 -31.38
N GLY A 256 7.80 13.85 -30.11
CA GLY A 256 7.88 15.24 -29.66
C GLY A 256 9.08 16.03 -30.21
N SER A 257 8.91 17.35 -30.37
CA SER A 257 9.83 18.29 -31.02
C SER A 257 11.10 18.67 -30.21
N GLY A 258 11.62 17.75 -29.39
CA GLY A 258 12.91 17.90 -28.72
C GLY A 258 14.01 17.30 -29.60
N SER A 259 14.77 18.15 -30.30
CA SER A 259 15.87 17.73 -31.17
C SER A 259 16.94 16.91 -30.43
N ASP A 260 17.41 15.84 -31.09
CA ASP A 260 18.69 15.16 -30.86
C ASP A 260 18.92 14.45 -29.51
N ALA A 261 17.91 13.75 -28.96
CA ALA A 261 18.12 12.82 -27.85
C ALA A 261 17.42 11.46 -28.06
N GLU A 262 18.13 10.40 -27.70
CA GLU A 262 17.66 9.01 -27.71
C GLU A 262 16.33 8.82 -26.98
N ASN A 263 15.62 7.74 -27.31
CA ASN A 263 14.44 7.28 -26.57
C ASN A 263 14.82 6.95 -25.11
N LYS A 264 14.80 7.95 -24.21
CA LYS A 264 15.18 7.75 -22.82
C LYS A 264 14.12 6.93 -22.08
N THR A 265 14.48 5.69 -21.76
CA THR A 265 13.68 4.81 -20.91
C THR A 265 13.67 5.35 -19.48
N ALA A 266 12.51 5.83 -19.05
CA ALA A 266 12.26 6.39 -17.72
C ALA A 266 12.15 5.32 -16.64
N ILE A 267 11.61 4.16 -17.00
CA ILE A 267 11.44 2.98 -16.13
C ILE A 267 11.76 1.76 -16.97
N LEU A 268 12.91 1.14 -16.69
CA LEU A 268 13.34 -0.11 -17.31
C LEU A 268 12.47 -1.28 -16.83
N LEU A 269 12.27 -2.29 -17.68
CA LEU A 269 11.57 -3.53 -17.34
C LEU A 269 12.25 -4.27 -16.17
N THR A 270 13.56 -4.09 -15.99
CA THR A 270 14.34 -4.66 -14.88
C THR A 270 14.02 -4.03 -13.52
N ASP A 271 13.61 -2.76 -13.49
CA ASP A 271 13.35 -2.01 -12.26
C ASP A 271 11.92 -2.15 -11.71
N VAL A 272 11.02 -2.79 -12.45
CA VAL A 272 9.58 -2.88 -12.11
C VAL A 272 9.32 -3.57 -10.76
N ASN A 273 10.19 -4.52 -10.39
CA ASN A 273 10.13 -5.26 -9.12
C ASN A 273 10.58 -4.41 -7.91
N LYS A 274 11.20 -3.25 -8.12
CA LYS A 274 11.61 -2.31 -7.06
C LYS A 274 10.52 -1.27 -6.74
N ARG A 275 9.42 -1.26 -7.50
CA ARG A 275 8.36 -0.24 -7.43
C ARG A 275 7.17 -0.74 -6.63
N LYS A 276 6.46 0.15 -5.93
CA LYS A 276 5.22 -0.24 -5.23
C LYS A 276 4.18 -0.74 -6.24
N PRO A 277 3.27 -1.66 -5.88
CA PRO A 277 2.35 -2.30 -6.84
C PRO A 277 1.55 -1.32 -7.72
N LEU A 278 1.11 -0.19 -7.16
CA LEU A 278 0.40 0.85 -7.90
C LEU A 278 1.32 1.70 -8.80
N GLU A 279 2.59 1.89 -8.42
CA GLU A 279 3.60 2.65 -9.17
C GLU A 279 4.10 1.90 -10.41
N ASN A 280 3.77 0.59 -10.52
CA ASN A 280 3.99 -0.27 -11.68
C ASN A 280 2.71 -0.48 -12.53
N ILE A 281 1.63 0.31 -12.29
CA ILE A 281 0.40 0.26 -13.10
C ILE A 281 0.24 1.58 -13.85
N PHE A 282 0.34 1.48 -15.17
CA PHE A 282 0.45 2.58 -16.12
C PHE A 282 -0.90 2.80 -16.83
N PRO A 283 -1.61 3.92 -16.57
CA PRO A 283 -2.94 4.15 -17.14
C PRO A 283 -2.87 4.32 -18.66
N VAL A 284 -3.83 3.75 -19.38
CA VAL A 284 -3.95 3.89 -20.84
C VAL A 284 -5.36 4.30 -21.24
N THR A 285 -5.49 5.02 -22.35
CA THR A 285 -6.78 5.31 -22.95
C THR A 285 -7.31 4.06 -23.65
N LEU A 286 -8.46 3.54 -23.20
CA LEU A 286 -9.17 2.45 -23.89
C LEU A 286 -9.54 2.87 -25.32
N ALA A 287 -9.10 2.17 -26.36
CA ALA A 287 -9.26 2.64 -27.74
C ALA A 287 -10.72 2.66 -28.21
N LEU A 288 -11.55 1.70 -27.77
CA LEU A 288 -12.96 1.51 -28.17
C LEU A 288 -13.17 1.35 -29.69
N ASN A 289 -13.22 2.47 -30.43
CA ASN A 289 -13.39 2.55 -31.88
C ASN A 289 -12.22 3.29 -32.57
N GLU A 290 -11.26 3.80 -31.81
CA GLU A 290 -10.08 4.51 -32.31
C GLU A 290 -9.07 3.50 -32.89
N THR A 291 -8.43 3.82 -34.02
CA THR A 291 -7.42 2.95 -34.62
C THR A 291 -6.24 2.75 -33.67
N PRO A 292 -5.78 1.51 -33.41
CA PRO A 292 -4.62 1.25 -32.57
C PRO A 292 -3.39 2.03 -33.06
N THR A 293 -2.78 2.80 -32.16
CA THR A 293 -1.53 3.51 -32.42
C THR A 293 -0.33 2.63 -32.05
N PRO A 294 0.82 2.73 -32.75
CA PRO A 294 2.01 1.95 -32.40
C PRO A 294 2.45 2.20 -30.95
N ASN A 295 2.57 3.46 -30.55
CA ASN A 295 2.91 3.88 -29.19
C ASN A 295 1.66 4.29 -28.41
N SER A 296 1.54 3.88 -27.14
CA SER A 296 0.40 4.24 -26.28
C SER A 296 0.78 5.33 -25.29
N LYS A 297 0.05 6.45 -25.25
CA LYS A 297 0.26 7.50 -24.23
C LYS A 297 -0.05 6.95 -22.83
N THR A 298 0.78 7.29 -21.85
CA THR A 298 0.61 6.87 -20.45
C THR A 298 1.16 7.93 -19.48
N LYS A 299 1.14 7.60 -18.19
CA LYS A 299 1.72 8.39 -17.10
C LYS A 299 2.42 7.46 -16.12
N TYR A 300 3.47 7.94 -15.47
CA TYR A 300 4.24 7.14 -14.52
C TYR A 300 4.66 7.96 -13.31
N PHE A 301 4.72 7.29 -12.16
CA PHE A 301 5.24 7.89 -10.94
C PHE A 301 6.77 7.95 -11.01
N THR A 302 7.38 9.08 -10.65
CA THR A 302 8.84 9.25 -10.63
C THR A 302 9.28 10.20 -9.52
N ASN A 303 10.58 10.27 -9.26
CA ASN A 303 11.17 11.35 -8.50
C ASN A 303 11.86 12.32 -9.46
N ILE A 304 11.49 13.60 -9.39
CA ILE A 304 12.19 14.65 -10.14
C ILE A 304 13.27 15.35 -9.31
N LEU A 305 13.34 15.02 -8.01
CA LEU A 305 14.26 15.61 -7.05
C LEU A 305 15.46 14.68 -6.88
N ASP A 306 16.64 15.23 -7.12
CA ASP A 306 17.92 14.57 -6.93
C ASP A 306 18.46 14.89 -5.53
N TYR A 307 18.53 13.87 -4.69
CA TYR A 307 19.05 13.95 -3.31
C TYR A 307 20.52 13.49 -3.20
N SER A 308 21.19 13.10 -4.30
CA SER A 308 22.56 12.55 -4.27
C SER A 308 23.60 13.49 -3.63
N LYS A 309 23.39 14.81 -3.76
CA LYS A 309 24.23 15.86 -3.19
C LYS A 309 23.93 16.16 -1.72
N ASN A 310 22.86 15.59 -1.15
CA ASN A 310 22.48 15.82 0.24
C ASN A 310 23.36 15.03 1.19
N TYR A 311 23.84 15.73 2.21
CA TYR A 311 24.57 15.16 3.32
C TYR A 311 24.40 16.01 4.57
N VAL A 312 24.60 15.34 5.71
CA VAL A 312 24.71 15.93 7.06
C VAL A 312 26.01 15.42 7.68
N PHE A 313 26.54 16.10 8.69
CA PHE A 313 27.75 15.64 9.37
C PHE A 313 27.41 14.72 10.54
N ASN A 314 28.19 13.65 10.72
CA ASN A 314 28.19 12.86 11.94
C ASN A 314 29.02 13.55 13.06
N VAL A 315 29.02 12.98 14.26
CA VAL A 315 29.81 13.47 15.41
C VAL A 315 31.34 13.36 15.24
N LEU A 316 31.81 12.72 14.17
CA LEU A 316 33.24 12.70 13.78
C LEU A 316 33.58 13.83 12.78
N GLY A 317 32.58 14.58 12.30
CA GLY A 317 32.74 15.61 11.27
C GLY A 317 32.73 15.06 9.83
N GLU A 318 32.41 13.78 9.63
CA GLU A 318 32.36 13.14 8.31
C GLU A 318 30.95 13.25 7.71
N PRO A 319 30.82 13.37 6.37
CA PRO A 319 29.51 13.46 5.72
C PRO A 319 28.79 12.10 5.66
N ILE A 320 27.61 12.00 6.28
CA ILE A 320 26.61 10.98 5.95
C ILE A 320 25.81 11.49 4.74
N TYR A 321 25.94 10.82 3.60
CA TYR A 321 25.16 11.10 2.39
C TYR A 321 23.74 10.52 2.47
N PHE A 322 22.83 11.05 1.65
CA PHE A 322 21.42 10.63 1.61
C PHE A 322 21.22 9.12 1.43
N ASP A 323 21.91 8.50 0.47
CA ASP A 323 21.76 7.06 0.20
C ASP A 323 22.24 6.22 1.39
N ARG A 324 23.30 6.66 2.08
CA ARG A 324 23.79 6.01 3.32
C ARG A 324 22.80 6.17 4.47
N TYR A 325 22.14 7.31 4.60
CA TYR A 325 21.03 7.51 5.54
C TYR A 325 19.87 6.54 5.26
N ARG A 326 19.46 6.41 3.99
CA ARG A 326 18.44 5.45 3.58
C ARG A 326 18.87 4.02 3.92
N GLU A 327 20.11 3.64 3.59
CA GLU A 327 20.68 2.32 3.88
C GLU A 327 20.68 1.99 5.38
N ILE A 328 21.16 2.91 6.24
CA ILE A 328 21.15 2.72 7.71
C ILE A 328 19.72 2.52 8.19
N THR A 329 18.83 3.48 7.92
CA THR A 329 17.48 3.44 8.47
C THR A 329 16.67 2.26 7.96
N ASP A 330 16.91 1.75 6.75
CA ASP A 330 16.22 0.56 6.24
C ASP A 330 16.86 -0.77 6.69
N ARG A 331 18.17 -0.83 6.96
CA ARG A 331 18.82 -2.03 7.52
C ARG A 331 18.67 -2.19 9.04
N ASP A 332 18.60 -1.10 9.80
CA ASP A 332 18.38 -1.14 11.25
C ASP A 332 17.06 -1.86 11.62
N LYS A 333 16.10 -1.93 10.68
CA LYS A 333 14.81 -2.66 10.78
C LYS A 333 14.92 -4.17 10.50
N ASN A 334 16.10 -4.69 10.19
CA ASN A 334 16.38 -6.13 10.06
C ASN A 334 17.10 -6.62 11.33
N ILE A 335 16.76 -7.82 11.81
CA ILE A 335 17.39 -8.42 13.00
C ILE A 335 17.83 -9.86 12.71
N ASN A 336 19.07 -10.18 13.07
CA ASN A 336 19.66 -11.50 12.96
C ASN A 336 20.07 -12.00 14.35
N ILE A 337 19.53 -13.14 14.79
CA ILE A 337 19.79 -13.73 16.11
C ILE A 337 20.49 -15.07 15.92
N VAL A 338 21.76 -15.16 16.31
CA VAL A 338 22.58 -16.37 16.21
C VAL A 338 22.85 -16.95 17.59
N PHE A 339 22.45 -18.20 17.80
CA PHE A 339 22.74 -18.93 19.04
C PHE A 339 24.06 -19.68 18.93
N ALA A 340 25.04 -19.39 19.77
CA ALA A 340 26.22 -20.25 19.95
C ALA A 340 25.91 -21.22 21.10
N LEU A 341 25.69 -22.50 20.78
CA LEU A 341 25.16 -23.49 21.73
C LEU A 341 26.16 -24.63 21.98
N ASP A 342 26.59 -24.76 23.23
CA ASP A 342 27.33 -25.91 23.75
C ASP A 342 26.41 -27.15 23.73
N VAL A 343 26.80 -28.19 22.97
CA VAL A 343 26.07 -29.47 22.87
C VAL A 343 26.80 -30.62 23.57
N SER A 344 27.69 -30.30 24.51
CA SER A 344 28.27 -31.29 25.42
C SER A 344 27.21 -31.92 26.33
N ALA A 345 27.49 -33.13 26.84
CA ALA A 345 26.53 -33.88 27.66
C ALA A 345 26.10 -33.12 28.94
N GLY A 346 27.00 -32.32 29.52
CA GLY A 346 26.68 -31.47 30.68
C GLY A 346 25.72 -30.32 30.37
N ASN A 347 25.55 -29.96 29.09
CA ASN A 347 24.71 -28.86 28.63
C ASN A 347 23.41 -29.31 27.94
N ALA A 348 23.18 -30.62 27.79
CA ALA A 348 22.00 -31.19 27.13
C ALA A 348 20.64 -30.60 27.57
N PRO A 349 20.39 -30.25 28.86
CA PRO A 349 19.14 -29.61 29.28
C PRO A 349 18.85 -28.24 28.63
N TYR A 350 19.85 -27.57 28.06
CA TYR A 350 19.70 -26.22 27.51
C TYR A 350 19.33 -26.17 26.03
N ALA A 351 19.52 -27.25 25.27
CA ALA A 351 19.05 -27.31 23.88
C ALA A 351 17.51 -27.18 23.77
N PRO A 352 16.69 -27.87 24.61
CA PRO A 352 15.24 -27.62 24.68
C PRO A 352 14.88 -26.17 25.06
N ILE A 353 15.65 -25.54 25.96
CA ILE A 353 15.42 -24.15 26.38
C ILE A 353 15.63 -23.19 25.21
N VAL A 354 16.69 -23.36 24.42
CA VAL A 354 16.94 -22.54 23.21
C VAL A 354 15.83 -22.74 22.16
N LYS A 355 15.34 -23.97 21.96
CA LYS A 355 14.21 -24.22 21.04
C LYS A 355 12.91 -23.55 21.50
N SER A 356 12.61 -23.60 22.79
CA SER A 356 11.46 -22.89 23.39
C SER A 356 11.58 -21.37 23.21
N LEU A 357 12.79 -20.82 23.41
CA LEU A 357 13.06 -19.41 23.18
C LEU A 357 12.92 -19.00 21.71
N LEU A 358 13.32 -19.84 20.75
CA LEU A 358 13.09 -19.61 19.32
C LEU A 358 11.58 -19.54 18.98
N GLN A 359 10.76 -20.38 19.63
CA GLN A 359 9.29 -20.33 19.49
C GLN A 359 8.71 -19.04 20.09
N ASP A 360 9.14 -18.65 21.30
CA ASP A 360 8.74 -17.39 21.93
C ASP A 360 9.11 -16.15 21.08
N LEU A 361 10.31 -16.15 20.48
CA LEU A 361 10.76 -15.09 19.58
C LEU A 361 9.90 -15.02 18.31
N GLN A 362 9.56 -16.17 17.71
CA GLN A 362 8.65 -16.21 16.57
C GLN A 362 7.28 -15.59 16.91
N LEU A 363 6.66 -15.99 18.02
CA LEU A 363 5.39 -15.44 18.49
C LEU A 363 5.46 -13.95 18.86
N ARG A 364 6.64 -13.47 19.29
CA ARG A 364 6.90 -12.04 19.55
C ARG A 364 6.89 -11.23 18.26
N PHE A 365 7.52 -11.74 17.19
CA PHE A 365 7.67 -11.02 15.92
C PHE A 365 6.53 -11.22 14.91
N GLU A 366 5.60 -12.15 15.16
CA GLU A 366 4.32 -12.23 14.42
C GLU A 366 3.42 -11.00 14.64
N LYS A 367 3.64 -10.26 15.73
CA LYS A 367 2.95 -8.99 16.01
C LYS A 367 3.72 -7.82 15.38
N PRO A 368 3.04 -6.76 14.89
CA PRO A 368 3.71 -5.57 14.39
C PRO A 368 4.76 -5.05 15.37
N SER A 369 6.01 -4.97 14.92
CA SER A 369 7.17 -4.59 15.73
C SER A 369 7.99 -3.52 14.99
N TYR A 370 9.08 -3.05 15.60
CA TYR A 370 10.04 -2.18 14.91
C TYR A 370 10.79 -2.92 13.78
N PHE A 371 11.04 -4.23 13.95
CA PHE A 371 11.71 -5.05 12.96
C PHE A 371 10.73 -5.64 11.94
N ASN A 372 11.13 -5.60 10.66
CA ASN A 372 10.35 -6.09 9.53
C ASN A 372 10.85 -7.43 8.99
N ASN A 373 12.13 -7.75 9.20
CA ASN A 373 12.76 -8.99 8.75
C ASN A 373 13.56 -9.60 9.89
N ILE A 374 13.31 -10.88 10.17
CA ILE A 374 13.90 -11.60 11.30
C ILE A 374 14.55 -12.86 10.76
N LYS A 375 15.85 -13.04 11.02
CA LYS A 375 16.58 -14.27 10.70
C LYS A 375 17.17 -14.89 11.95
N TYR A 376 17.12 -16.20 12.02
CA TYR A 376 17.71 -17.01 13.07
C TYR A 376 18.87 -17.83 12.52
N GLY A 377 19.90 -18.06 13.33
CA GLY A 377 21.00 -18.97 13.04
C GLY A 377 21.45 -19.71 14.29
N VAL A 378 22.22 -20.77 14.12
CA VAL A 378 22.83 -21.49 15.24
C VAL A 378 24.24 -21.98 14.87
N VAL A 379 25.15 -21.86 15.82
CA VAL A 379 26.47 -22.49 15.82
C VAL A 379 26.48 -23.48 16.98
N LEU A 380 26.38 -24.77 16.67
CA LEU A 380 26.61 -25.81 17.67
C LEU A 380 28.11 -25.98 17.86
N TYR A 381 28.52 -26.12 19.12
CA TYR A 381 29.92 -26.38 19.44
C TYR A 381 30.08 -27.39 20.57
N LYS A 382 31.15 -28.18 20.47
CA LYS A 382 31.53 -29.20 21.45
C LYS A 382 32.97 -29.61 21.18
N ASN A 383 33.77 -29.87 22.21
CA ASN A 383 35.04 -30.59 22.04
C ASN A 383 34.69 -32.05 21.70
N ASN A 384 34.77 -32.39 20.40
CA ASN A 384 34.11 -33.55 19.79
C ASN A 384 35.13 -34.54 19.20
N PRO A 385 35.52 -35.61 19.92
CA PRO A 385 36.61 -36.49 19.47
C PRO A 385 36.33 -37.30 18.19
N CYS A 386 35.09 -37.32 17.69
CA CYS A 386 34.69 -38.12 16.53
C CYS A 386 34.39 -37.29 15.27
N GLY A 387 34.72 -36.00 15.24
CA GLY A 387 34.50 -35.17 14.06
C GLY A 387 34.83 -33.70 14.31
N ASN A 388 34.13 -32.82 13.60
CA ASN A 388 34.31 -31.38 13.78
C ASN A 388 33.79 -30.92 15.15
N ASN A 389 34.50 -29.95 15.74
CA ASN A 389 34.11 -29.27 16.98
C ASN A 389 32.89 -28.33 16.81
N LEU A 390 32.49 -28.05 15.56
CA LEU A 390 31.55 -27.00 15.18
C LEU A 390 30.54 -27.50 14.14
N SER A 391 29.35 -26.93 14.15
CA SER A 391 28.39 -27.01 13.04
C SER A 391 27.58 -25.73 12.97
N VAL A 392 27.66 -25.05 11.82
CA VAL A 392 27.08 -23.72 11.57
C VAL A 392 25.88 -23.88 10.65
N SER A 393 24.73 -23.32 11.03
CA SER A 393 23.57 -23.23 10.15
C SER A 393 23.67 -22.00 9.24
N ASN A 394 22.98 -22.04 8.10
CA ASN A 394 22.64 -20.81 7.39
C ASN A 394 21.65 -19.97 8.22
N LEU A 395 21.62 -18.66 7.97
CA LEU A 395 20.56 -17.79 8.48
C LEU A 395 19.22 -18.14 7.81
N SER A 396 18.13 -18.19 8.59
CA SER A 396 16.80 -18.48 8.07
C SER A 396 15.69 -17.67 8.75
N THR A 397 14.71 -17.24 7.97
CA THR A 397 13.45 -16.65 8.48
C THR A 397 12.49 -17.70 9.06
N ASP A 398 12.80 -18.99 8.86
CA ASP A 398 12.02 -20.12 9.34
C ASP A 398 12.75 -20.79 10.52
N TYR A 399 12.27 -20.53 11.73
CA TYR A 399 12.87 -21.06 12.96
C TYR A 399 12.86 -22.60 13.01
N SER A 400 11.93 -23.27 12.31
CA SER A 400 11.81 -24.73 12.33
C SER A 400 13.00 -25.41 11.65
N LYS A 401 13.63 -24.77 10.67
CA LYS A 401 14.89 -25.21 10.06
C LYS A 401 16.03 -25.17 11.06
N ILE A 402 16.06 -24.16 11.93
CA ILE A 402 17.07 -24.02 12.99
C ILE A 402 16.85 -25.08 14.06
N THR A 403 15.62 -25.31 14.54
CA THR A 403 15.36 -26.37 15.53
C THR A 403 15.68 -27.76 14.98
N THR A 404 15.39 -28.02 13.69
CA THR A 404 15.72 -29.27 13.00
C THR A 404 17.24 -29.45 12.85
N PHE A 405 17.97 -28.38 12.53
CA PHE A 405 19.43 -28.40 12.47
C PHE A 405 20.06 -28.72 13.83
N ILE A 406 19.51 -28.16 14.93
CA ILE A 406 19.92 -28.50 16.30
C ILE A 406 19.77 -30.01 16.53
N ASP A 407 18.61 -30.60 16.23
CA ASP A 407 18.40 -32.04 16.43
C ASP A 407 19.34 -32.92 15.61
N GLN A 408 19.48 -32.63 14.31
CA GLN A 408 20.34 -33.42 13.43
C GLN A 408 21.81 -33.37 13.88
N LYS A 409 22.34 -32.15 14.09
CA LYS A 409 23.77 -31.98 14.40
C LYS A 409 24.13 -32.30 15.85
N THR A 410 23.22 -32.17 16.82
CA THR A 410 23.45 -32.70 18.17
C THR A 410 23.56 -34.23 18.17
N ASN A 411 22.76 -34.93 17.37
CA ASN A 411 22.85 -36.39 17.24
C ASN A 411 24.15 -36.85 16.54
N GLU A 412 24.62 -36.10 15.52
CA GLU A 412 25.93 -36.36 14.88
C GLU A 412 27.11 -36.09 15.83
N MET A 413 26.96 -35.18 16.80
CA MET A 413 27.98 -34.84 17.81
C MET A 413 27.86 -35.64 19.11
N ASN A 414 27.22 -36.81 19.12
CA ASN A 414 26.84 -37.51 20.35
C ASN A 414 28.01 -38.15 21.15
N CYS A 415 29.24 -38.13 20.63
CA CYS A 415 30.39 -38.80 21.22
C CYS A 415 30.81 -38.26 22.61
N ASN A 416 31.36 -39.11 23.47
CA ASN A 416 31.83 -38.70 24.80
C ASN A 416 33.01 -37.73 24.66
N SER A 417 32.94 -36.59 25.36
CA SER A 417 34.03 -35.61 25.35
C SER A 417 35.13 -36.02 26.31
N THR A 418 36.38 -35.91 25.87
CA THR A 418 37.59 -36.24 26.65
C THR A 418 38.17 -35.02 27.37
N SER A 419 37.57 -33.83 27.22
CA SER A 419 38.08 -32.56 27.73
C SER A 419 37.08 -31.85 28.66
N GLY A 420 37.62 -31.17 29.68
CA GLY A 420 36.86 -30.29 30.59
C GLY A 420 36.60 -28.87 30.08
N TYR A 421 37.06 -28.52 28.87
CA TYR A 421 36.82 -27.23 28.22
C TYR A 421 36.08 -27.38 26.89
N GLN A 422 35.28 -26.37 26.52
CA GLN A 422 34.57 -26.31 25.23
C GLN A 422 35.15 -25.22 24.30
N PRO A 423 35.10 -25.40 22.96
CA PRO A 423 35.69 -24.49 21.98
C PRO A 423 34.84 -23.22 21.70
N VAL A 424 34.40 -22.53 22.76
CA VAL A 424 33.50 -21.38 22.66
C VAL A 424 34.07 -20.21 21.82
N GLY A 425 35.39 -19.99 21.84
CA GLY A 425 36.02 -18.94 21.03
C GLY A 425 35.91 -19.20 19.51
N GLU A 426 36.00 -20.46 19.08
CA GLU A 426 35.77 -20.84 17.68
C GLU A 426 34.29 -20.65 17.31
N ALA A 427 33.37 -21.00 18.23
CA ALA A 427 31.93 -20.84 18.03
C ALA A 427 31.50 -19.37 17.90
N LEU A 428 32.05 -18.50 18.74
CA LEU A 428 31.87 -17.05 18.66
C LEU A 428 32.43 -16.49 17.35
N SER A 429 33.60 -16.96 16.91
CA SER A 429 34.19 -16.55 15.63
C SER A 429 33.31 -16.95 14.44
N ALA A 430 32.78 -18.17 14.45
CA ALA A 430 31.84 -18.65 13.45
C ALA A 430 30.51 -17.88 13.47
N ALA A 431 30.00 -17.50 14.64
CA ALA A 431 28.81 -16.67 14.78
C ALA A 431 29.02 -15.25 14.25
N GLY A 432 30.18 -14.63 14.51
CA GLY A 432 30.58 -13.35 13.91
C GLY A 432 30.69 -13.44 12.38
N ASN A 433 31.35 -14.48 11.87
CA ASN A 433 31.49 -14.71 10.42
C ASN A 433 30.16 -14.98 9.70
N LEU A 434 29.16 -15.56 10.38
CA LEU A 434 27.81 -15.73 9.83
C LEU A 434 27.06 -14.39 9.65
N LEU A 435 27.50 -13.34 10.36
CA LEU A 435 26.86 -12.02 10.43
C LEU A 435 27.70 -10.89 9.81
N SER A 436 28.96 -11.15 9.45
CA SER A 436 29.93 -10.13 8.99
C SER A 436 29.56 -9.42 7.68
N ASN A 437 28.68 -10.03 6.86
CA ASN A 437 28.17 -9.47 5.61
C ASN A 437 26.96 -8.52 5.81
N VAL A 438 26.44 -8.38 7.03
CA VAL A 438 25.27 -7.54 7.35
C VAL A 438 25.52 -6.60 8.55
N PRO A 439 26.62 -5.81 8.56
CA PRO A 439 27.08 -5.06 9.75
C PRO A 439 26.16 -3.92 10.20
N ASP A 440 25.25 -3.45 9.34
CA ASP A 440 24.22 -2.46 9.68
C ASP A 440 22.83 -3.07 9.90
N GLU A 441 22.71 -4.41 9.92
CA GLU A 441 21.52 -5.07 10.47
C GLU A 441 21.70 -5.28 11.98
N THR A 442 20.60 -5.45 12.71
CA THR A 442 20.64 -5.68 14.17
C THR A 442 21.12 -7.09 14.48
N ASN A 443 22.42 -7.22 14.73
CA ASN A 443 23.07 -8.50 14.93
C ASN A 443 23.18 -8.83 16.42
N ILE A 444 22.63 -9.97 16.84
CA ILE A 444 22.68 -10.49 18.21
C ILE A 444 23.32 -11.88 18.20
N VAL A 445 24.31 -12.09 19.08
CA VAL A 445 24.87 -13.41 19.36
C VAL A 445 24.54 -13.81 20.79
N VAL A 446 23.88 -14.96 20.96
CA VAL A 446 23.46 -15.52 22.24
C VAL A 446 24.25 -16.80 22.50
N THR A 447 25.23 -16.73 23.39
CA THR A 447 26.09 -17.87 23.75
C THR A 447 25.54 -18.57 24.98
N VAL A 448 25.37 -19.88 24.89
CA VAL A 448 24.87 -20.75 25.96
C VAL A 448 25.91 -21.87 26.17
N GLY A 449 26.72 -21.76 27.22
CA GLY A 449 27.91 -22.61 27.40
C GLY A 449 28.30 -22.91 28.84
N THR A 450 29.13 -23.94 29.03
CA THR A 450 29.59 -24.38 30.36
C THR A 450 30.95 -23.82 30.76
N SER A 451 31.97 -24.09 29.93
CA SER A 451 33.38 -23.85 30.25
C SER A 451 34.18 -23.38 29.03
N ALA A 452 35.32 -22.75 29.28
CA ALA A 452 36.25 -22.27 28.26
C ALA A 452 37.70 -22.67 28.61
N ASN A 453 38.65 -22.23 27.81
CA ASN A 453 40.08 -22.35 28.06
C ASN A 453 40.72 -20.95 27.90
N GLN A 454 41.46 -20.50 28.91
CA GLN A 454 42.19 -19.22 28.89
C GLN A 454 43.25 -19.09 27.77
N SER A 455 43.77 -20.18 27.22
CA SER A 455 44.98 -20.17 26.38
C SER A 455 44.82 -19.62 24.94
N GLY A 456 43.72 -18.94 24.63
CA GLY A 456 43.37 -18.49 23.27
C GLY A 456 43.55 -16.99 23.05
N ASN A 457 44.18 -16.62 21.93
CA ASN A 457 44.18 -15.24 21.44
C ASN A 457 42.76 -14.81 21.02
N MET A 458 42.14 -13.91 21.78
CA MET A 458 40.76 -13.46 21.53
C MET A 458 40.63 -12.33 20.48
N TYR A 459 41.73 -11.84 19.88
CA TYR A 459 41.65 -10.76 18.88
C TYR A 459 40.83 -11.14 17.64
N SER A 460 40.90 -12.40 17.18
CA SER A 460 40.07 -12.90 16.06
C SER A 460 38.58 -12.96 16.42
N VAL A 461 38.27 -13.42 17.64
CA VAL A 461 36.90 -13.48 18.17
C VAL A 461 36.30 -12.07 18.24
N ILE A 462 37.00 -11.14 18.90
CA ILE A 462 36.57 -9.74 19.05
C ILE A 462 36.49 -9.07 17.68
N GLY A 463 37.43 -9.34 16.76
CA GLY A 463 37.43 -8.79 15.40
C GLY A 463 36.22 -9.22 14.59
N SER A 464 35.90 -10.52 14.53
CA SER A 464 34.75 -11.03 13.77
C SER A 464 33.40 -10.54 14.33
N LEU A 465 33.26 -10.47 15.66
CA LEU A 465 32.06 -9.93 16.32
C LEU A 465 31.96 -8.40 16.16
N THR A 466 33.09 -7.69 16.14
CA THR A 466 33.15 -6.25 15.84
C THR A 466 32.75 -5.96 14.40
N GLN A 467 33.24 -6.74 13.44
CA GLN A 467 32.87 -6.61 12.03
C GLN A 467 31.37 -6.83 11.84
N ALA A 468 30.79 -7.83 12.50
CA ALA A 468 29.35 -8.06 12.53
C ALA A 468 28.55 -7.00 13.35
N GLN A 469 29.21 -6.06 14.04
CA GLN A 469 28.60 -5.18 15.05
C GLN A 469 27.69 -5.93 16.06
N ALA A 470 28.05 -7.18 16.40
CA ALA A 470 27.20 -8.06 17.18
C ALA A 470 27.03 -7.60 18.64
N ARG A 471 25.78 -7.55 19.12
CA ARG A 471 25.47 -7.40 20.55
C ARG A 471 25.39 -8.77 21.21
N LEU A 472 25.99 -8.89 22.39
CA LEU A 472 26.38 -10.18 22.94
C LEU A 472 25.65 -10.51 24.24
N ILE A 473 25.19 -11.75 24.35
CA ILE A 473 24.74 -12.37 25.60
C ILE A 473 25.62 -13.58 25.84
N MET A 474 26.37 -13.57 26.94
CA MET A 474 27.19 -14.69 27.38
C MET A 474 26.52 -15.35 28.59
N PHE A 475 25.85 -16.48 28.38
CA PHE A 475 25.13 -17.21 29.42
C PHE A 475 25.89 -18.48 29.81
N GLN A 476 26.50 -18.46 30.99
CA GLN A 476 27.10 -19.66 31.58
C GLN A 476 26.00 -20.52 32.21
N THR A 477 25.99 -21.81 31.90
CA THR A 477 24.92 -22.74 32.31
C THR A 477 25.17 -23.44 33.64
N SER A 478 26.42 -23.58 34.08
CA SER A 478 26.81 -24.08 35.39
C SER A 478 28.20 -23.57 35.77
N ALA A 479 28.50 -23.45 37.06
CA ALA A 479 29.83 -23.06 37.56
C ALA A 479 30.32 -24.09 38.58
N ARG A 480 31.29 -24.94 38.21
CA ARG A 480 31.81 -26.02 39.08
C ARG A 480 33.16 -25.67 39.71
N SER A 481 33.86 -26.66 40.28
CA SER A 481 35.11 -26.47 41.02
C SER A 481 36.31 -26.09 40.15
N SER A 482 36.38 -26.61 38.91
CA SER A 482 37.49 -26.43 37.96
C SER A 482 37.60 -25.00 37.42
N ASP A 483 38.82 -24.55 37.14
CA ASP A 483 39.09 -23.20 36.66
C ASP A 483 38.53 -22.92 35.26
N THR A 484 38.28 -23.94 34.43
CA THR A 484 37.67 -23.78 33.09
C THR A 484 36.27 -23.13 33.13
N TYR A 485 35.60 -23.15 34.28
CA TYR A 485 34.35 -22.44 34.52
C TYR A 485 34.58 -20.95 34.81
N ASN A 486 35.63 -20.61 35.56
CA ASN A 486 36.02 -19.21 35.76
C ASN A 486 36.55 -18.59 34.46
N ASP A 487 37.31 -19.36 33.66
CA ASP A 487 37.81 -18.96 32.35
C ASP A 487 36.70 -18.54 31.39
N PHE A 488 35.53 -19.20 31.45
CA PHE A 488 34.37 -18.80 30.66
C PHE A 488 33.87 -17.41 31.05
N VAL A 489 33.80 -17.09 32.34
CA VAL A 489 33.38 -15.77 32.83
C VAL A 489 34.40 -14.71 32.41
N LEU A 490 35.69 -14.93 32.66
CA LEU A 490 36.75 -13.99 32.28
C LEU A 490 36.80 -13.75 30.76
N MET A 491 36.63 -14.80 29.95
CA MET A 491 36.49 -14.67 28.49
C MET A 491 35.24 -13.87 28.12
N ALA A 492 34.09 -14.17 28.73
CA ALA A 492 32.83 -13.51 28.45
C ALA A 492 32.91 -12.00 28.76
N GLU A 493 33.45 -11.60 29.90
CA GLU A 493 33.69 -10.20 30.24
C GLU A 493 34.64 -9.53 29.23
N ASN A 494 35.78 -10.15 28.92
CA ASN A 494 36.75 -9.64 27.96
C ASN A 494 36.11 -9.41 26.56
N VAL A 495 35.39 -10.41 26.04
CA VAL A 495 34.77 -10.36 24.72
C VAL A 495 33.60 -9.37 24.68
N VAL A 496 32.71 -9.37 25.68
CA VAL A 496 31.58 -8.42 25.75
C VAL A 496 32.09 -6.98 25.84
N THR A 497 33.00 -6.69 26.76
CA THR A 497 33.45 -5.31 26.99
C THR A 497 34.29 -4.75 25.85
N ASN A 498 35.17 -5.54 25.22
CA ASN A 498 35.99 -5.05 24.11
C ASN A 498 35.24 -5.00 22.77
N THR A 499 34.32 -5.93 22.50
CA THR A 499 33.42 -5.81 21.35
C THR A 499 32.52 -4.59 21.49
N ALA A 500 31.98 -4.34 22.69
CA ALA A 500 31.16 -3.16 22.97
C ALA A 500 31.91 -1.82 22.80
N LYS A 501 33.19 -1.75 23.21
CA LYS A 501 34.07 -0.59 22.94
C LYS A 501 34.19 -0.31 21.44
N ASN A 502 34.58 -1.32 20.66
CA ASN A 502 34.79 -1.16 19.23
C ASN A 502 33.51 -0.73 18.50
N ILE A 503 32.37 -1.32 18.86
CA ILE A 503 31.07 -0.97 18.28
C ILE A 503 30.65 0.45 18.70
N ALA A 504 30.93 0.90 19.92
CA ALA A 504 30.63 2.27 20.35
C ALA A 504 31.40 3.31 19.52
N GLU A 505 32.63 3.00 19.08
CA GLU A 505 33.39 3.84 18.14
C GLU A 505 32.79 3.79 16.72
N LEU A 506 32.52 2.60 16.17
CA LEU A 506 31.86 2.47 14.85
C LEU A 506 30.51 3.18 14.79
N LYS A 507 29.75 3.16 15.89
CA LYS A 507 28.45 3.83 16.01
C LYS A 507 28.54 5.35 15.84
N LYS A 508 29.66 5.99 16.20
CA LYS A 508 29.86 7.43 15.98
C LYS A 508 29.72 7.84 14.51
N GLN A 509 30.01 6.92 13.58
CA GLN A 509 29.83 7.16 12.14
C GLN A 509 28.36 7.41 11.74
N LYS A 510 27.40 6.95 12.56
CA LYS A 510 25.94 7.05 12.34
C LYS A 510 25.18 7.88 13.39
N ILE A 511 25.88 8.51 14.34
CA ILE A 511 25.31 9.51 15.27
C ILE A 511 25.54 10.91 14.70
N ILE A 512 24.49 11.75 14.67
CA ILE A 512 24.60 13.17 14.27
C ILE A 512 24.74 14.09 15.49
N ASN A 513 23.89 13.90 16.50
CA ASN A 513 23.81 14.83 17.62
C ASN A 513 24.86 14.49 18.70
N GLN A 514 25.67 15.49 19.06
CA GLN A 514 26.74 15.36 20.05
C GLN A 514 26.21 14.99 21.45
N SER A 515 24.96 15.29 21.79
CA SER A 515 24.35 14.86 23.07
C SER A 515 24.17 13.35 23.20
N ASP A 516 24.15 12.63 22.08
CA ASP A 516 23.89 11.19 22.04
C ASP A 516 25.19 10.38 22.21
N VAL A 517 26.33 11.08 22.32
CA VAL A 517 27.65 10.51 22.60
C VAL A 517 27.99 10.69 24.07
N LEU A 518 28.24 9.58 24.77
CA LEU A 518 28.70 9.64 26.16
C LEU A 518 30.15 10.14 26.23
N THR A 519 30.37 11.22 26.98
CA THR A 519 31.71 11.79 27.24
C THR A 519 32.61 10.88 28.07
N LYS A 520 32.01 9.97 28.85
CA LYS A 520 32.68 8.88 29.57
C LYS A 520 31.89 7.60 29.38
N ASN A 521 32.37 6.73 28.49
CA ASN A 521 31.83 5.38 28.35
C ASN A 521 32.41 4.46 29.42
N ASN A 522 31.57 3.95 30.30
CA ASN A 522 31.87 2.87 31.22
C ASN A 522 31.40 1.55 30.61
N PHE A 523 32.35 0.70 30.25
CA PHE A 523 32.09 -0.66 29.77
C PHE A 523 32.23 -1.72 30.88
N SER A 524 32.42 -1.33 32.15
CA SER A 524 32.27 -2.28 33.26
C SER A 524 30.84 -2.79 33.33
N LEU A 525 30.69 -4.07 33.65
CA LEU A 525 29.38 -4.66 33.87
C LEU A 525 28.83 -4.26 35.24
N VAL A 526 27.53 -3.99 35.30
CA VAL A 526 26.80 -3.69 36.53
C VAL A 526 25.95 -4.90 36.90
N GLU A 527 26.04 -5.33 38.16
CA GLU A 527 25.20 -6.40 38.71
C GLU A 527 23.75 -5.92 38.88
N GLY A 528 22.80 -6.77 38.48
CA GLY A 528 21.36 -6.56 38.68
C GLY A 528 20.81 -7.53 39.72
N ASP A 529 20.21 -8.62 39.24
CA ASP A 529 19.94 -9.79 40.09
C ASP A 529 21.26 -10.55 40.32
N ALA A 530 21.35 -11.34 41.41
CA ALA A 530 22.55 -12.12 41.70
C ALA A 530 22.94 -13.06 40.54
N GLY A 531 24.14 -12.86 39.97
CA GLY A 531 24.60 -13.61 38.79
C GLY A 531 24.22 -13.02 37.43
N PHE A 532 23.53 -11.87 37.40
CA PHE A 532 23.09 -11.19 36.18
C PHE A 532 23.83 -9.86 36.02
N PHE A 533 24.77 -9.80 35.08
CA PHE A 533 25.62 -8.63 34.84
C PHE A 533 25.36 -8.06 33.44
N SER A 534 25.29 -6.73 33.33
CA SER A 534 25.03 -6.07 32.04
C SER A 534 25.78 -4.76 31.88
N LEU A 535 26.06 -4.38 30.62
CA LEU A 535 26.56 -3.04 30.30
C LEU A 535 25.49 -2.01 30.66
N ALA A 536 25.89 -0.91 31.28
CA ALA A 536 24.99 0.15 31.77
C ALA A 536 24.43 1.05 30.65
N TYR A 537 23.89 0.45 29.59
CA TYR A 537 23.23 1.14 28.48
C TYR A 537 21.84 1.67 28.87
N PRO A 538 21.42 2.87 28.40
CA PRO A 538 22.18 3.86 27.65
C PRO A 538 22.94 4.86 28.54
N LYS A 539 22.83 4.75 29.88
CA LYS A 539 23.24 5.82 30.82
C LYS A 539 24.75 6.00 30.97
N GLN A 540 25.51 4.91 30.88
CA GLN A 540 26.97 4.92 31.02
C GLN A 540 27.69 4.12 29.91
N SER A 541 27.00 3.28 29.15
CA SER A 541 27.55 2.60 27.96
C SER A 541 26.78 2.99 26.71
N MET A 542 27.49 3.28 25.61
CA MET A 542 26.91 3.48 24.27
C MET A 542 26.52 2.18 23.55
N SER A 543 26.86 1.00 24.10
CA SER A 543 26.57 -0.32 23.53
C SER A 543 26.02 -1.31 24.56
N GLN A 544 25.26 -2.29 24.09
CA GLN A 544 24.52 -3.28 24.88
C GLN A 544 25.29 -4.61 24.98
N GLY A 545 25.16 -5.29 26.11
CA GLY A 545 25.77 -6.60 26.32
C GLY A 545 25.51 -7.16 27.71
N PHE A 546 25.50 -8.49 27.82
CA PHE A 546 25.19 -9.20 29.07
C PHE A 546 26.17 -10.35 29.31
N VAL A 547 26.54 -10.54 30.57
CA VAL A 547 27.25 -11.73 31.06
C VAL A 547 26.44 -12.28 32.24
N ILE A 548 26.03 -13.54 32.15
CA ILE A 548 25.21 -14.21 33.16
C ILE A 548 25.94 -15.46 33.61
N PHE A 549 26.16 -15.61 34.92
CA PHE A 549 26.78 -16.79 35.50
C PHE A 549 26.21 -17.11 36.88
N PRO A 550 26.07 -18.40 37.25
CA PRO A 550 25.62 -18.80 38.56
C PRO A 550 26.75 -18.68 39.59
N LYS A 551 26.42 -18.81 40.88
CA LYS A 551 27.42 -18.92 41.95
C LYS A 551 28.20 -20.23 41.81
N LYS A 552 29.43 -20.26 42.34
CA LYS A 552 30.26 -21.48 42.33
C LYS A 552 29.57 -22.61 43.10
N GLY A 553 29.28 -23.70 42.41
CA GLY A 553 28.48 -24.84 42.88
C GLY A 553 27.12 -24.98 42.20
N ASP A 554 26.58 -23.90 41.61
CA ASP A 554 25.20 -23.83 41.11
C ASP A 554 25.08 -23.97 39.58
N VAL A 555 23.83 -24.13 39.13
CA VAL A 555 23.41 -24.04 37.72
C VAL A 555 22.64 -22.74 37.48
N ALA A 556 22.72 -22.18 36.27
CA ALA A 556 22.04 -20.93 35.97
C ALA A 556 20.53 -21.12 35.76
N THR A 557 19.73 -20.21 36.32
CA THR A 557 18.27 -20.23 36.14
C THR A 557 17.89 -19.93 34.67
N PRO A 558 17.21 -20.85 33.96
CA PRO A 558 16.86 -20.65 32.54
C PRO A 558 16.08 -19.36 32.23
N GLY A 559 15.27 -18.88 33.19
CA GLY A 559 14.54 -17.63 33.08
C GLY A 559 15.44 -16.40 32.87
N PHE A 560 16.70 -16.42 33.32
CA PHE A 560 17.64 -15.33 33.09
C PHE A 560 18.10 -15.24 31.63
N LEU A 561 18.19 -16.35 30.89
CA LEU A 561 18.47 -16.35 29.45
C LEU A 561 17.33 -15.67 28.67
N LYS A 562 16.07 -16.01 29.00
CA LYS A 562 14.91 -15.33 28.41
C LYS A 562 14.90 -13.84 28.77
N LYS A 563 15.13 -13.50 30.04
CA LYS A 563 15.16 -12.12 30.54
C LYS A 563 16.25 -11.28 29.84
N SER A 564 17.46 -11.81 29.65
CA SER A 564 18.54 -11.09 28.96
C SER A 564 18.25 -10.89 27.48
N VAL A 565 17.70 -11.90 26.79
CA VAL A 565 17.29 -11.78 25.36
C VAL A 565 16.15 -10.77 25.21
N ASP A 566 15.13 -10.84 26.05
CA ASP A 566 14.01 -9.89 26.00
C ASP A 566 14.47 -8.44 26.27
N SER A 567 15.39 -8.26 27.22
CA SER A 567 15.99 -6.98 27.59
C SER A 567 16.91 -6.44 26.49
N LEU A 568 17.76 -7.28 25.89
CA LEU A 568 18.66 -6.88 24.82
C LEU A 568 17.87 -6.42 23.59
N ILE A 569 16.85 -7.17 23.17
CA ILE A 569 15.99 -6.79 22.03
C ILE A 569 15.33 -5.43 22.31
N ALA A 570 14.87 -5.17 23.54
CA ALA A 570 14.32 -3.87 23.90
C ALA A 570 15.37 -2.74 23.86
N GLN A 571 16.59 -2.97 24.36
CA GLN A 571 17.67 -1.99 24.33
C GLN A 571 18.14 -1.66 22.91
N VAL A 572 18.30 -2.65 22.02
CA VAL A 572 18.69 -2.39 20.62
C VAL A 572 17.56 -1.75 19.81
N THR A 573 16.30 -2.09 20.09
CA THR A 573 15.14 -1.41 19.48
C THR A 573 15.16 0.08 19.81
N LEU A 574 15.38 0.43 21.09
CA LEU A 574 15.51 1.82 21.52
C LEU A 574 16.70 2.53 20.86
N ASP A 575 17.84 1.82 20.72
CA ASP A 575 19.05 2.38 20.12
C ASP A 575 18.84 2.77 18.66
N ASN A 576 18.31 1.83 17.87
CA ASN A 576 18.01 2.05 16.47
C ASN A 576 16.93 3.12 16.28
N GLN A 577 15.89 3.13 17.11
CA GLN A 577 14.87 4.19 17.08
C GLN A 577 15.43 5.59 17.35
N ASN A 578 16.43 5.71 18.23
CA ASN A 578 17.10 6.99 18.49
C ASN A 578 17.98 7.42 17.29
N VAL A 579 18.74 6.50 16.71
CA VAL A 579 19.57 6.74 15.51
C VAL A 579 18.69 7.10 14.32
N ASP A 580 17.66 6.30 14.02
CA ASP A 580 16.62 6.57 13.01
C ASP A 580 16.03 7.96 13.20
N LYS A 581 15.58 8.29 14.41
CA LYS A 581 14.94 9.58 14.70
C LYS A 581 15.89 10.75 14.44
N SER A 582 17.12 10.68 14.97
CA SER A 582 18.14 11.71 14.82
C SER A 582 18.48 11.93 13.33
N LEU A 583 18.73 10.84 12.60
CA LEU A 583 18.93 10.87 11.14
C LEU A 583 17.74 11.49 10.40
N ASN A 584 16.51 11.04 10.69
CA ASN A 584 15.31 11.57 10.05
C ASN A 584 15.14 13.08 10.32
N GLU A 585 15.26 13.54 11.57
CA GLU A 585 15.08 14.95 11.94
C GLU A 585 16.06 15.87 11.18
N TYR A 586 17.33 15.47 11.05
CA TYR A 586 18.32 16.26 10.31
C TYR A 586 18.13 16.19 8.78
N PHE A 587 17.79 15.03 8.20
CA PHE A 587 17.53 14.93 6.76
C PHE A 587 16.22 15.61 6.32
N HIS A 588 15.22 15.68 7.20
CA HIS A 588 13.98 16.46 7.00
C HIS A 588 14.12 17.95 7.39
N SER A 589 15.35 18.46 7.54
CA SER A 589 15.63 19.86 7.82
C SER A 589 16.18 20.59 6.60
N SER A 590 16.29 21.92 6.69
CA SER A 590 16.99 22.73 5.68
C SER A 590 18.47 22.39 5.52
N VAL A 591 19.10 21.79 6.53
CA VAL A 591 20.53 21.37 6.49
C VAL A 591 20.71 20.13 5.61
N GLY A 592 19.87 19.12 5.84
CA GLY A 592 19.93 17.85 5.11
C GLY A 592 19.31 17.92 3.72
N ALA A 593 18.18 18.61 3.56
CA ALA A 593 17.46 18.72 2.29
C ALA A 593 17.90 19.92 1.40
N GLY A 594 18.75 20.82 1.91
CA GLY A 594 19.08 22.09 1.25
C GLY A 594 19.98 22.02 0.02
N LYS A 595 20.44 20.83 -0.38
CA LYS A 595 21.28 20.60 -1.57
C LYS A 595 20.56 19.80 -2.66
N THR A 596 19.25 19.58 -2.50
CA THR A 596 18.42 18.86 -3.47
C THR A 596 18.26 19.66 -4.76
N ASP A 597 18.55 19.03 -5.89
CA ASP A 597 18.39 19.60 -7.22
C ASP A 597 17.12 19.07 -7.90
N VAL A 598 16.64 19.76 -8.95
CA VAL A 598 15.78 19.11 -9.96
C VAL A 598 16.69 18.34 -10.92
N ASP A 599 16.39 17.06 -11.15
CA ASP A 599 17.02 16.26 -12.21
C ASP A 599 16.87 17.00 -13.56
N LEU A 600 18.00 17.21 -14.24
CA LEU A 600 18.09 17.96 -15.48
C LEU A 600 17.12 17.46 -16.54
N LYS A 601 16.84 16.15 -16.59
CA LYS A 601 15.90 15.57 -17.58
C LYS A 601 14.45 16.02 -17.37
N TYR A 602 14.05 16.37 -16.15
CA TYR A 602 12.69 16.84 -15.85
C TYR A 602 12.55 18.35 -15.76
N LYS A 603 13.64 19.11 -15.91
CA LYS A 603 13.63 20.58 -15.80
C LYS A 603 12.65 21.27 -16.76
N TYR A 604 12.38 20.67 -17.93
CA TYR A 604 11.41 21.19 -18.91
C TYR A 604 9.95 21.07 -18.44
N LEU A 605 9.62 20.11 -17.57
CA LEU A 605 8.27 19.92 -17.04
C LEU A 605 7.88 20.98 -16.00
N TYR A 606 8.88 21.57 -15.33
CA TYR A 606 8.68 22.51 -14.23
C TYR A 606 9.47 23.81 -14.49
N PRO A 607 9.05 24.62 -15.48
CA PRO A 607 9.76 25.83 -15.87
C PRO A 607 9.86 26.84 -14.72
N GLY A 608 11.00 27.55 -14.69
CA GLY A 608 11.29 28.59 -13.71
C GLY A 608 11.68 28.07 -12.33
N LEU A 609 12.05 26.80 -12.17
CA LEU A 609 12.73 26.29 -10.98
C LEU A 609 14.23 26.58 -11.02
N THR A 610 14.79 26.86 -9.84
CA THR A 610 16.23 26.97 -9.57
C THR A 610 16.74 25.69 -8.93
N ASN A 611 18.05 25.45 -9.08
CA ASN A 611 18.79 24.41 -8.37
C ASN A 611 19.76 25.11 -7.38
N PRO A 612 19.81 24.73 -6.09
CA PRO A 612 18.92 23.76 -5.43
C PRO A 612 17.47 24.27 -5.33
N VAL A 613 16.54 23.35 -5.10
CA VAL A 613 15.13 23.67 -4.82
C VAL A 613 14.94 24.19 -3.39
N SER A 614 13.75 24.67 -3.07
CA SER A 614 13.40 24.98 -1.67
C SER A 614 13.56 23.74 -0.79
N ALA A 615 14.38 23.84 0.25
CA ALA A 615 14.57 22.73 1.19
C ALA A 615 13.26 22.28 1.86
N GLY A 616 12.24 23.16 1.91
CA GLY A 616 10.91 22.86 2.44
C GLY A 616 10.20 21.74 1.67
N ILE A 617 10.15 21.79 0.33
CA ILE A 617 9.51 20.72 -0.46
C ILE A 617 10.37 19.45 -0.44
N ALA A 618 11.70 19.61 -0.53
CA ALA A 618 12.61 18.47 -0.53
C ALA A 618 12.50 17.67 0.78
N ALA A 619 12.52 18.34 1.93
CA ALA A 619 12.31 17.70 3.23
C ALA A 619 10.93 17.02 3.40
N GLN A 620 9.88 17.55 2.76
CA GLN A 620 8.53 16.95 2.83
C GLN A 620 8.38 15.73 1.92
N LEU A 621 9.12 15.67 0.81
CA LEU A 621 9.04 14.60 -0.18
C LEU A 621 10.13 13.52 -0.02
N ILE A 622 11.10 13.72 0.88
CA ILE A 622 12.30 12.88 1.05
C ILE A 622 12.02 11.39 1.34
N ASN A 623 10.90 11.07 1.98
CA ASN A 623 10.48 9.68 2.26
C ASN A 623 9.67 9.02 1.13
N TYR A 624 9.35 9.75 0.06
CA TYR A 624 8.62 9.22 -1.08
C TYR A 624 9.61 8.83 -2.18
N GLY A 625 9.60 7.54 -2.56
CA GLY A 625 10.43 7.03 -3.65
C GLY A 625 10.06 7.62 -5.02
N ASN A 626 8.75 7.77 -5.31
CA ASN A 626 8.25 8.33 -6.57
C ASN A 626 7.14 9.40 -6.34
N PRO A 627 7.47 10.59 -5.82
CA PRO A 627 6.48 11.56 -5.36
C PRO A 627 5.71 12.33 -6.46
N PHE A 628 6.12 12.26 -7.73
CA PHE A 628 5.54 13.02 -8.84
C PHE A 628 4.87 12.08 -9.86
N LEU A 629 3.82 12.53 -10.55
CA LEU A 629 3.20 11.80 -11.66
C LEU A 629 3.37 12.60 -12.95
N VAL A 630 4.19 12.08 -13.87
CA VAL A 630 4.58 12.73 -15.12
C VAL A 630 4.03 11.96 -16.34
N LYS A 631 4.12 12.58 -17.53
CA LYS A 631 3.64 11.99 -18.79
C LYS A 631 4.75 11.19 -19.47
N GLY A 632 4.35 10.09 -20.11
CA GLY A 632 5.24 9.21 -20.86
C GLY A 632 4.49 8.44 -21.93
N TYR A 633 5.15 7.45 -22.52
CA TYR A 633 4.50 6.51 -23.44
C TYR A 633 5.06 5.10 -23.32
N ILE A 634 4.20 4.14 -23.66
CA ILE A 634 4.57 2.74 -23.87
C ILE A 634 5.00 2.61 -25.34
N PRO A 635 6.27 2.31 -25.63
CA PRO A 635 6.77 2.16 -26.99
C PRO A 635 6.22 0.89 -27.64
N LYS A 636 6.23 0.86 -28.99
CA LYS A 636 5.74 -0.27 -29.79
C LYS A 636 6.44 -1.57 -29.43
N GLU A 637 7.76 -1.52 -29.26
CA GLU A 637 8.65 -2.64 -29.00
C GLU A 637 8.28 -3.35 -27.69
N LEU A 638 8.00 -2.58 -26.63
CA LEU A 638 7.52 -3.11 -25.36
C LEU A 638 6.10 -3.67 -25.47
N LYS A 639 5.20 -3.05 -26.26
CA LYS A 639 3.83 -3.54 -26.49
C LYS A 639 3.80 -4.88 -27.24
N GLU A 640 4.74 -5.12 -28.13
CA GLU A 640 4.88 -6.38 -28.87
C GLU A 640 5.58 -7.46 -28.02
N TYR A 641 6.34 -7.09 -26.99
CA TYR A 641 6.94 -8.01 -26.02
C TYR A 641 5.92 -8.47 -24.95
N THR A 642 5.03 -9.39 -25.35
CA THR A 642 3.98 -9.94 -24.49
C THR A 642 4.43 -10.56 -23.15
N PRO A 643 5.64 -11.13 -22.96
CA PRO A 643 6.06 -11.60 -21.63
C PRO A 643 6.28 -10.47 -20.61
N GLY A 644 6.56 -9.25 -21.09
CA GLY A 644 6.87 -8.07 -20.27
C GLY A 644 5.67 -7.20 -19.90
N ILE A 645 4.50 -7.44 -20.50
CA ILE A 645 3.30 -6.63 -20.35
C ILE A 645 2.08 -7.47 -19.94
N GLU A 646 1.30 -6.91 -19.03
CA GLU A 646 0.02 -7.44 -18.57
C GLU A 646 -1.05 -6.36 -18.79
N LYS A 647 -2.03 -6.61 -19.67
CA LYS A 647 -3.13 -5.68 -20.00
C LYS A 647 -4.28 -5.91 -19.02
N GLY A 648 -4.85 -4.83 -18.48
CA GLY A 648 -5.89 -4.99 -17.47
C GLY A 648 -6.64 -3.73 -17.08
N ILE A 649 -7.33 -3.83 -15.95
CA ILE A 649 -8.04 -2.73 -15.30
C ILE A 649 -7.62 -2.63 -13.83
N LEU A 650 -7.37 -1.40 -13.39
CA LEU A 650 -7.30 -1.07 -11.97
C LEU A 650 -8.68 -0.56 -11.54
N ILE A 651 -9.32 -1.15 -10.54
CA ILE A 651 -10.66 -0.76 -10.08
C ILE A 651 -10.76 -0.64 -8.56
N SER A 652 -11.65 0.21 -8.05
CA SER A 652 -11.98 0.25 -6.62
C SER A 652 -12.83 -0.94 -6.19
N GLU A 653 -12.94 -1.17 -4.88
CA GLU A 653 -13.83 -2.20 -4.32
C GLU A 653 -15.29 -2.10 -4.79
N ALA A 654 -15.85 -0.89 -4.87
CA ALA A 654 -17.21 -0.70 -5.36
C ALA A 654 -17.35 -1.05 -6.85
N GLU A 655 -16.33 -0.78 -7.66
CA GLU A 655 -16.30 -1.16 -9.08
C GLU A 655 -16.10 -2.66 -9.26
N TYR A 656 -15.33 -3.31 -8.37
CA TYR A 656 -15.13 -4.76 -8.31
C TYR A 656 -16.44 -5.52 -8.08
N ASP A 657 -17.21 -5.09 -7.07
CA ASP A 657 -18.49 -5.72 -6.74
C ASP A 657 -19.52 -5.52 -7.85
N ASN A 658 -19.52 -4.36 -8.52
CA ASN A 658 -20.35 -4.11 -9.70
C ASN A 658 -19.95 -5.01 -10.89
N LEU A 659 -18.65 -5.19 -11.16
CA LEU A 659 -18.16 -6.03 -12.25
C LEU A 659 -18.50 -7.52 -12.01
N LYS A 660 -18.30 -8.02 -10.78
CA LYS A 660 -18.69 -9.37 -10.39
C LYS A 660 -20.21 -9.58 -10.53
N ALA A 661 -21.01 -8.60 -10.14
CA ALA A 661 -22.48 -8.65 -10.29
C ALA A 661 -22.88 -8.71 -11.77
N PHE A 662 -22.26 -7.89 -12.63
CA PHE A 662 -22.43 -7.96 -14.08
C PHE A 662 -22.11 -9.36 -14.62
N TYR A 663 -20.94 -9.91 -14.31
CA TYR A 663 -20.54 -11.26 -14.76
C TYR A 663 -21.53 -12.34 -14.30
N THR A 664 -21.93 -12.29 -13.02
CA THR A 664 -22.92 -13.22 -12.44
C THR A 664 -24.26 -13.16 -13.18
N GLU A 665 -24.73 -11.96 -13.53
CA GLU A 665 -25.98 -11.79 -14.27
C GLU A 665 -25.88 -12.21 -15.74
N VAL A 666 -24.74 -11.95 -16.41
CA VAL A 666 -24.52 -12.39 -17.80
C VAL A 666 -24.61 -13.90 -17.89
N TYR A 667 -23.88 -14.63 -17.05
CA TYR A 667 -23.95 -16.08 -16.98
C TYR A 667 -25.39 -16.59 -16.69
N LYS A 668 -26.04 -16.09 -15.63
CA LYS A 668 -27.37 -16.56 -15.20
C LYS A 668 -28.47 -16.29 -16.24
N ASN A 669 -28.46 -15.13 -16.88
CA ASN A 669 -29.57 -14.70 -17.75
C ASN A 669 -29.41 -15.16 -19.21
N THR A 670 -28.18 -15.38 -19.69
CA THR A 670 -27.95 -15.90 -21.06
C THR A 670 -28.35 -17.36 -21.22
N GLY A 671 -28.37 -18.14 -20.13
CA GLY A 671 -28.81 -19.53 -20.12
C GLY A 671 -27.81 -20.52 -20.74
N ALA A 672 -26.51 -20.21 -20.71
CA ALA A 672 -25.44 -21.00 -21.36
C ALA A 672 -25.36 -22.48 -20.93
N GLU A 673 -25.77 -22.81 -19.71
CA GLU A 673 -25.83 -24.19 -19.20
C GLU A 673 -27.12 -24.94 -19.57
N ARG A 674 -28.15 -24.26 -20.08
CA ARG A 674 -29.41 -24.94 -20.44
C ARG A 674 -29.20 -25.89 -21.62
N ALA A 675 -29.99 -26.97 -21.67
CA ALA A 675 -30.06 -27.86 -22.81
C ALA A 675 -30.69 -27.17 -24.04
N ASP A 676 -31.68 -26.28 -23.84
CA ASP A 676 -32.37 -25.51 -24.89
C ASP A 676 -31.61 -24.24 -25.33
N PHE A 677 -30.28 -24.22 -25.22
CA PHE A 677 -29.50 -22.98 -25.41
C PHE A 677 -29.77 -22.31 -26.77
N ASN A 678 -30.21 -21.06 -26.72
CA ASN A 678 -30.52 -20.27 -27.90
C ASN A 678 -29.66 -18.99 -27.92
N GLN A 679 -28.68 -18.95 -28.80
CA GLN A 679 -27.75 -17.82 -28.94
C GLN A 679 -28.45 -16.46 -29.19
N ALA A 680 -29.56 -16.44 -29.92
CA ALA A 680 -30.27 -15.20 -30.23
C ALA A 680 -31.02 -14.65 -29.01
N ARG A 681 -31.52 -15.54 -28.13
CA ARG A 681 -32.03 -15.22 -26.79
C ARG A 681 -30.89 -14.74 -25.90
N ALA A 682 -29.77 -15.48 -25.84
CA ALA A 682 -28.61 -15.16 -25.02
C ALA A 682 -28.04 -13.76 -25.33
N VAL A 683 -27.78 -13.45 -26.61
CA VAL A 683 -27.27 -12.12 -27.02
C VAL A 683 -28.31 -11.01 -26.76
N LYS A 684 -29.61 -11.29 -26.83
CA LYS A 684 -30.67 -10.32 -26.47
C LYS A 684 -30.67 -10.02 -24.96
N GLU A 685 -30.42 -11.01 -24.12
CA GLU A 685 -30.23 -10.82 -22.68
C GLU A 685 -28.92 -10.09 -22.36
N TYR A 686 -27.82 -10.43 -23.04
CA TYR A 686 -26.56 -9.72 -22.92
C TYR A 686 -26.71 -8.22 -23.27
N VAL A 687 -27.37 -7.87 -24.37
CA VAL A 687 -27.65 -6.46 -24.73
C VAL A 687 -28.56 -5.76 -23.70
N ARG A 688 -29.51 -6.46 -23.06
CA ARG A 688 -30.28 -5.91 -21.94
C ARG A 688 -29.37 -5.62 -20.74
N LEU A 689 -28.42 -6.50 -20.42
CA LEU A 689 -27.47 -6.33 -19.33
C LEU A 689 -26.44 -5.24 -19.62
N LEU A 690 -25.90 -5.16 -20.83
CA LEU A 690 -25.08 -4.03 -21.28
C LEU A 690 -25.82 -2.70 -21.06
N LYS A 691 -27.11 -2.59 -21.44
CA LYS A 691 -27.89 -1.37 -21.17
C LYS A 691 -28.13 -1.11 -19.67
N LYS A 692 -28.26 -2.16 -18.85
CA LYS A 692 -28.42 -2.05 -17.37
C LYS A 692 -27.13 -1.56 -16.69
N TYR A 693 -25.99 -2.12 -17.08
CA TYR A 693 -24.68 -1.90 -16.48
C TYR A 693 -23.83 -0.84 -17.22
N ASN A 694 -24.32 -0.30 -18.34
CA ASN A 694 -23.65 0.76 -19.10
C ASN A 694 -23.22 1.90 -18.15
N PRO A 695 -21.92 2.27 -18.11
CA PRO A 695 -21.44 3.41 -17.34
C PRO A 695 -21.76 4.77 -18.00
N THR A 696 -21.75 4.89 -19.33
CA THR A 696 -21.94 6.17 -20.06
C THR A 696 -23.32 6.80 -19.81
N ILE A 697 -23.42 8.12 -19.74
CA ILE A 697 -24.70 8.77 -19.39
C ILE A 697 -25.79 8.65 -20.46
N LYS A 698 -25.42 8.49 -21.72
CA LYS A 698 -26.38 8.30 -22.81
C LYS A 698 -27.10 6.95 -22.65
N PHE A 699 -28.42 6.95 -22.74
CA PHE A 699 -29.20 5.72 -22.89
C PHE A 699 -28.95 5.14 -24.27
N LEU A 700 -27.89 4.32 -24.42
CA LEU A 700 -27.60 3.59 -25.65
C LEU A 700 -28.86 2.86 -26.13
N ASP A 701 -29.25 3.04 -27.40
CA ASP A 701 -30.35 2.27 -27.94
C ASP A 701 -29.94 0.80 -28.12
N LYS A 702 -30.93 -0.10 -28.12
CA LYS A 702 -30.67 -1.51 -28.38
C LYS A 702 -30.20 -1.73 -29.82
N GLY A 703 -30.71 -0.97 -30.78
CA GLY A 703 -30.28 -0.98 -32.18
C GLY A 703 -28.81 -0.60 -32.30
N ASP A 704 -28.41 0.52 -31.72
CA ASP A 704 -27.01 0.99 -31.71
C ASP A 704 -26.07 -0.06 -31.12
N LEU A 705 -26.42 -0.65 -29.98
CA LEU A 705 -25.67 -1.74 -29.36
C LEU A 705 -25.52 -2.96 -30.30
N TYR A 706 -26.54 -3.31 -31.07
CA TYR A 706 -26.44 -4.41 -32.04
C TYR A 706 -25.50 -4.11 -33.23
N GLU A 707 -25.23 -2.84 -33.51
CA GLU A 707 -24.33 -2.41 -34.58
C GLU A 707 -22.85 -2.29 -34.16
N LEU A 708 -22.55 -2.43 -32.87
CA LEU A 708 -21.19 -2.32 -32.32
C LEU A 708 -20.50 -3.70 -32.24
N PRO A 709 -19.16 -3.77 -32.38
CA PRO A 709 -18.37 -4.99 -32.12
C PRO A 709 -18.54 -5.54 -30.70
N MET A 710 -18.25 -6.83 -30.51
CA MET A 710 -18.22 -7.44 -29.18
C MET A 710 -17.08 -6.84 -28.32
N SER A 711 -15.92 -6.53 -28.92
CA SER A 711 -14.80 -5.86 -28.24
C SER A 711 -15.21 -4.51 -27.66
N TYR A 712 -15.95 -3.68 -28.41
CA TYR A 712 -16.51 -2.42 -27.92
C TYR A 712 -17.46 -2.64 -26.74
N ALA A 713 -18.36 -3.63 -26.84
CA ALA A 713 -19.32 -3.95 -25.80
C ALA A 713 -18.66 -4.41 -24.49
N ILE A 714 -17.55 -5.14 -24.59
CA ILE A 714 -16.72 -5.54 -23.45
C ILE A 714 -15.99 -4.31 -22.89
N GLY A 715 -15.33 -3.52 -23.74
CA GLY A 715 -14.60 -2.33 -23.34
C GLY A 715 -15.47 -1.31 -22.60
N ILE A 716 -16.68 -1.03 -23.09
CA ILE A 716 -17.60 -0.07 -22.46
C ILE A 716 -18.25 -0.60 -21.17
N SER A 717 -18.31 -1.92 -20.94
CA SER A 717 -18.93 -2.50 -19.74
C SER A 717 -17.92 -2.86 -18.64
N THR A 718 -16.72 -3.28 -19.02
CA THR A 718 -15.68 -3.77 -18.11
C THR A 718 -14.50 -2.80 -17.97
N GLY A 719 -14.02 -2.25 -19.09
CA GLY A 719 -12.78 -1.49 -19.24
C GLY A 719 -11.61 -2.29 -19.84
N PHE A 720 -11.79 -3.58 -20.11
CA PHE A 720 -10.78 -4.40 -20.81
C PHE A 720 -10.74 -4.07 -22.31
N ASP A 721 -9.54 -3.99 -22.88
CA ASP A 721 -9.35 -3.83 -24.31
C ASP A 721 -9.22 -5.19 -24.99
N LEU A 722 -10.07 -5.42 -26.00
CA LEU A 722 -10.07 -6.60 -26.87
C LEU A 722 -10.16 -6.19 -28.35
N SER A 723 -9.73 -4.98 -28.69
CA SER A 723 -9.67 -4.51 -30.09
C SER A 723 -8.74 -5.35 -30.98
N GLU A 724 -7.79 -6.05 -30.37
CA GLU A 724 -6.83 -6.96 -31.04
C GLU A 724 -7.36 -8.41 -31.19
N GLU A 725 -8.45 -8.81 -30.53
CA GLU A 725 -9.00 -10.17 -30.67
C GLU A 725 -9.91 -10.24 -31.92
N GLU A 726 -9.51 -11.04 -32.92
CA GLU A 726 -10.11 -11.01 -34.25
C GLU A 726 -11.63 -11.26 -34.22
N LEU A 727 -12.13 -12.23 -33.46
CA LEU A 727 -13.55 -12.58 -33.41
C LEU A 727 -14.36 -11.46 -32.73
N MET A 728 -13.83 -10.90 -31.64
CA MET A 728 -14.47 -9.85 -30.87
C MET A 728 -14.54 -8.52 -31.62
N ALA A 729 -13.48 -8.18 -32.36
CA ALA A 729 -13.38 -6.94 -33.13
C ALA A 729 -14.13 -7.01 -34.47
N LYS A 730 -14.05 -8.12 -35.20
CA LYS A 730 -14.63 -8.30 -36.54
C LYS A 730 -16.15 -8.36 -36.54
N TYR A 731 -16.77 -9.01 -35.55
CA TYR A 731 -18.20 -9.30 -35.57
C TYR A 731 -19.02 -8.43 -34.59
N LYS A 732 -19.88 -7.59 -35.19
CA LYS A 732 -20.94 -6.83 -34.51
C LYS A 732 -21.85 -7.74 -33.69
N LEU A 733 -22.41 -7.25 -32.58
CA LEU A 733 -23.33 -8.00 -31.70
C LEU A 733 -24.54 -8.62 -32.43
N LYS A 734 -25.05 -8.00 -33.51
CA LYS A 734 -26.08 -8.63 -34.36
C LYS A 734 -25.62 -9.91 -35.07
N GLY A 735 -24.33 -10.03 -35.36
CA GLY A 735 -23.69 -11.18 -35.99
C GLY A 735 -23.65 -12.40 -35.07
N TRP A 736 -23.36 -12.18 -33.78
CA TRP A 736 -23.35 -13.21 -32.73
C TRP A 736 -24.72 -13.90 -32.51
N LYS A 737 -25.81 -13.35 -33.07
CA LYS A 737 -27.14 -13.99 -33.10
C LYS A 737 -27.28 -15.04 -34.21
N LYS A 738 -26.38 -15.08 -35.21
CA LYS A 738 -26.48 -15.89 -36.43
C LYS A 738 -25.40 -16.98 -36.43
N SER A 739 -25.82 -18.25 -36.46
CA SER A 739 -24.93 -19.42 -36.34
C SER A 739 -24.00 -19.58 -37.55
N LYS A 740 -24.41 -19.02 -38.70
CA LYS A 740 -23.61 -18.91 -39.92
C LYS A 740 -22.47 -17.87 -39.83
N ILE A 741 -22.40 -17.06 -38.77
CA ILE A 741 -21.38 -16.03 -38.56
C ILE A 741 -20.51 -16.37 -37.34
N VAL A 742 -21.13 -16.67 -36.20
CA VAL A 742 -20.44 -17.18 -35.01
C VAL A 742 -21.10 -18.51 -34.61
N PRO A 743 -20.36 -19.63 -34.52
CA PRO A 743 -20.94 -20.93 -34.19
C PRO A 743 -21.64 -20.94 -32.84
N ASN A 744 -22.73 -21.71 -32.74
CA ASN A 744 -23.59 -21.73 -31.54
C ASN A 744 -22.82 -22.13 -30.27
N GLU A 745 -21.98 -23.16 -30.34
CA GLU A 745 -21.18 -23.61 -29.19
C GLU A 745 -20.09 -22.59 -28.80
N THR A 746 -19.59 -21.78 -29.74
CA THR A 746 -18.69 -20.66 -29.42
C THR A 746 -19.41 -19.59 -28.59
N VAL A 747 -20.63 -19.21 -28.98
CA VAL A 747 -21.45 -18.26 -28.21
C VAL A 747 -21.87 -18.85 -26.85
N ARG A 748 -22.14 -20.16 -26.79
CA ARG A 748 -22.46 -20.88 -25.55
C ARG A 748 -21.28 -20.91 -24.58
N THR A 749 -20.10 -21.28 -25.07
CA THR A 749 -18.85 -21.34 -24.30
C THR A 749 -18.49 -19.96 -23.78
N TYR A 750 -18.56 -18.93 -24.63
CA TYR A 750 -18.32 -17.53 -24.25
C TYR A 750 -19.21 -17.08 -23.08
N PHE A 751 -20.52 -17.35 -23.14
CA PHE A 751 -21.43 -16.98 -22.05
C PHE A 751 -21.34 -17.89 -20.81
N ARG A 752 -20.87 -19.13 -20.95
CA ARG A 752 -20.54 -20.02 -19.82
C ARG A 752 -19.33 -19.48 -19.05
N HIS A 753 -18.29 -19.01 -19.74
CA HIS A 753 -17.05 -18.48 -19.15
C HIS A 753 -17.27 -17.36 -18.13
N TYR A 754 -18.35 -16.56 -18.26
CA TYR A 754 -18.72 -15.54 -17.25
C TYR A 754 -18.99 -16.11 -15.85
N LYS A 755 -19.31 -17.40 -15.72
CA LYS A 755 -19.37 -18.12 -14.44
C LYS A 755 -17.98 -18.16 -13.81
N ASP A 756 -17.02 -18.71 -14.56
CA ASP A 756 -15.64 -18.88 -14.15
C ASP A 756 -15.03 -17.52 -13.78
N LEU A 757 -15.32 -16.45 -14.54
CA LEU A 757 -14.88 -15.09 -14.21
C LEU A 757 -15.45 -14.59 -12.88
N ALA A 758 -16.73 -14.81 -12.60
CA ALA A 758 -17.36 -14.40 -11.34
C ALA A 758 -16.85 -15.23 -10.14
N GLU A 759 -16.52 -16.50 -10.36
CA GLU A 759 -15.91 -17.41 -9.37
C GLU A 759 -14.43 -17.04 -9.12
N ARG A 760 -13.64 -16.77 -10.17
CA ARG A 760 -12.27 -16.23 -10.10
C ARG A 760 -12.24 -14.96 -9.26
N MET A 761 -13.16 -14.01 -9.50
CA MET A 761 -13.27 -12.80 -8.65
C MET A 761 -13.62 -13.14 -7.20
N LEU A 762 -14.56 -14.08 -6.94
CA LEU A 762 -14.87 -14.45 -5.56
C LEU A 762 -13.65 -15.04 -4.82
N THR A 763 -12.90 -15.95 -5.45
CA THR A 763 -11.73 -16.60 -4.84
C THR A 763 -10.55 -15.65 -4.68
N HIS A 764 -10.38 -14.69 -5.59
CA HIS A 764 -9.23 -13.77 -5.57
C HIS A 764 -9.46 -12.46 -4.81
N ARG A 765 -10.64 -12.21 -4.22
CA ARG A 765 -10.95 -10.96 -3.48
C ARG A 765 -9.95 -10.63 -2.36
N ASN A 766 -9.31 -11.64 -1.76
CA ASN A 766 -8.29 -11.44 -0.73
C ASN A 766 -6.89 -11.92 -1.14
N ASN A 767 -6.68 -12.28 -2.42
CA ASN A 767 -5.36 -12.65 -2.92
C ASN A 767 -4.44 -11.41 -2.95
N PRO A 768 -3.28 -11.42 -2.26
CA PRO A 768 -2.35 -10.29 -2.25
C PRO A 768 -1.87 -9.86 -3.63
N ALA A 769 -1.79 -10.77 -4.61
CA ALA A 769 -1.35 -10.47 -5.97
C ALA A 769 -2.44 -9.81 -6.86
N VAL A 770 -3.65 -9.62 -6.32
CA VAL A 770 -4.79 -8.96 -6.99
C VAL A 770 -5.25 -7.74 -6.19
N LYS A 771 -5.20 -7.81 -4.85
CA LYS A 771 -5.65 -6.76 -3.93
C LYS A 771 -4.51 -5.82 -3.55
N ILE A 772 -4.63 -4.55 -3.95
CA ILE A 772 -3.65 -3.49 -3.67
C ILE A 772 -4.18 -2.59 -2.55
N GLN A 773 -3.35 -2.32 -1.54
CA GLN A 773 -3.64 -1.32 -0.49
C GLN A 773 -2.85 -0.04 -0.74
N GLN A 774 -3.52 1.12 -0.65
CA GLN A 774 -2.86 2.43 -0.66
C GLN A 774 -3.50 3.32 0.42
N ASN A 775 -2.75 3.56 1.52
CA ASN A 775 -3.14 4.43 2.65
C ASN A 775 -4.61 4.25 3.12
N GLY A 776 -5.04 3.00 3.30
CA GLY A 776 -6.40 2.65 3.73
C GLY A 776 -7.47 2.62 2.63
N GLN A 777 -7.10 2.84 1.36
CA GLN A 777 -7.96 2.53 0.21
C GLN A 777 -7.58 1.17 -0.40
N THR A 778 -8.59 0.40 -0.82
CA THR A 778 -8.43 -0.87 -1.53
C THR A 778 -8.70 -0.70 -3.02
N PHE A 779 -7.72 -1.10 -3.83
CA PHE A 779 -7.85 -1.26 -5.28
C PHE A 779 -7.63 -2.73 -5.66
N TYR A 780 -8.08 -3.08 -6.86
CA TYR A 780 -7.91 -4.39 -7.46
C TYR A 780 -7.30 -4.25 -8.84
N TRP A 781 -6.22 -4.98 -9.09
CA TRP A 781 -5.64 -5.16 -10.41
C TRP A 781 -6.21 -6.43 -11.03
N LEU A 782 -6.97 -6.28 -12.12
CA LEU A 782 -7.53 -7.40 -12.87
C LEU A 782 -6.89 -7.42 -14.26
N ASN A 783 -6.17 -8.50 -14.55
CA ASN A 783 -5.47 -8.76 -15.81
C ASN A 783 -6.33 -9.61 -16.77
N GLU A 784 -5.72 -10.15 -17.82
CA GLU A 784 -6.32 -11.02 -18.83
C GLU A 784 -6.97 -12.30 -18.27
N TYR A 785 -6.65 -12.72 -17.04
CA TYR A 785 -7.31 -13.84 -16.36
C TYR A 785 -8.76 -13.54 -15.96
N PHE A 786 -9.14 -12.26 -15.88
CA PHE A 786 -10.48 -11.79 -15.51
C PHE A 786 -11.26 -11.18 -16.69
N THR A 787 -10.68 -11.24 -17.89
CA THR A 787 -11.25 -10.69 -19.13
C THR A 787 -12.24 -11.68 -19.77
N PRO A 788 -13.40 -11.23 -20.29
CA PRO A 788 -14.31 -12.09 -21.05
C PRO A 788 -13.77 -12.33 -22.47
N THR A 789 -12.76 -13.18 -22.56
CA THR A 789 -12.20 -13.73 -23.79
C THR A 789 -13.06 -14.89 -24.33
N ARG A 790 -12.80 -15.30 -25.59
CA ARG A 790 -13.47 -16.44 -26.25
C ARG A 790 -13.24 -17.78 -25.53
N LEU A 791 -12.04 -17.97 -24.99
CA LEU A 791 -11.62 -19.14 -24.21
C LEU A 791 -11.03 -18.66 -22.88
N PRO A 792 -11.15 -19.44 -21.78
CA PRO A 792 -10.55 -19.08 -20.51
C PRO A 792 -9.03 -18.94 -20.62
N THR A 793 -8.50 -17.78 -20.21
CA THR A 793 -7.06 -17.60 -20.00
C THR A 793 -6.63 -18.45 -18.80
N GLU A 794 -5.43 -19.02 -18.87
CA GLU A 794 -4.78 -19.73 -17.74
C GLU A 794 -4.42 -18.77 -16.61
N ALA A 795 -4.30 -19.30 -15.38
CA ALA A 795 -3.91 -18.49 -14.23
C ALA A 795 -2.45 -18.06 -14.37
N PRO A 796 -2.12 -16.77 -14.17
CA PRO A 796 -0.73 -16.33 -14.18
C PRO A 796 0.01 -16.92 -12.97
N GLU A 797 1.33 -17.05 -13.10
CA GLU A 797 2.19 -17.11 -11.91
C GLU A 797 2.07 -15.80 -11.12
N TYR A 798 1.37 -15.87 -9.98
CA TYR A 798 1.22 -14.76 -9.06
C TYR A 798 2.49 -14.57 -8.24
N THR A 799 3.36 -13.67 -8.69
CA THR A 799 4.39 -13.11 -7.81
C THR A 799 3.73 -12.30 -6.69
N LYS A 800 4.24 -12.42 -5.46
CA LYS A 800 3.79 -11.59 -4.34
C LYS A 800 4.11 -10.12 -4.65
N HIS A 801 3.15 -9.25 -4.34
CA HIS A 801 3.28 -7.78 -4.39
C HIS A 801 4.20 -7.24 -3.30
#